data_AF-A0A3D0Y937-F1
#
_entry.id   AF-A0A3D0Y937-F1
#
_cell.length_a   1.000
_cell.length_b   1.000
_cell.length_c   1.000
_cell.angle_alpha   90.00
_cell.angle_beta   90.00
_cell.angle_gamma   90.00
#
_symmetry.space_group_name_H-M   'P 1'
#
loop_
_entity.id
_entity.type
_entity.pdbx_description
1 polymer ?
#
loop_
_entity_poly.entity_id
_entity_poly.type
_entity_poly.pdbx_seq_one_letter_code
_entity_poly.pdbx_strand_id
1 'polypeptide(L)'
;MNKTKFKLLMFINVMILITLSFTLKVNAVVATAPIVTTNAVVTNLLDVSVTVGGEVTSDGGATVTERGVCYATTSTPTILNSKVICSGTTGSFTVDLSGLTQTTTYYMRAYAINSKGTSYGSDVSFTTPTPIPRCEITASTGNITSVSSIKYTVTFYGDVTGFDATDIIVTNGINGTFTALSGNTYTLIVTNNGNCTQTVTVNAGVCTNIWGNSNTSGSKTVIIDTSHVGERLQEMPVGTKIMFGGRQFALLDPSTGYVVSQKNVAEMAFDADDTILFNPSDSNNIGYYLNNTYYSTFTAADQALIQDSTWYRGYNGSEATEMASSPAEPVTAKVGLLRETEYATAKTAGIFPSSGDYAQWWLLTPVSATTWVDYVYRDGMLDFSPTSSIFGVRPSFRISTSIIFTRDDYSGIYYYDLEAPINKTVSGLNIGNTIMFHGEAWRVVSPSTGLVVSDRIIETRAFDTTTIPYTQIFDPAGTTYGTDNIGYYLNNAYYNTFTIEEKTLIKDTIWNINTDVGTRPPQNTSFPNPTAKIGLLTESEYATAKTAGIFPSDGEYASWWMITPYASDARYVRHVYSGGWVGSEYANLTFGVRPTFQILESQNVVSTEPGVYRIFDNVVQTVPIVEIGLPSVTTTKAGPTTYTAVYTGADTVTLVEGNITLNKTGTANGTITVTNGTTNTPTVTISSITGDGTLGISIAAGTASNAEGTSAGAGPSTTFIVDNTSPTVTVAANTSDTTIESSVIYTFEFSQIVTGFDITDITVTNGTKGTFTAVDGNTYTLVVTNSGACTQTVTVEAGVCIDVATNPNTSGSKVIIIVNVPMTKIQDMAAGSRIIFSDRQWIVIDQATGLLVSPKSISRKAFDVDNTQIYSPSDNNNIGYYLNNTYYNTFTVAQKAIIKDSTWNIGNESNETGSSVTTKIGLLRESEYNAAKTAGIFNAGGEYATWWLITPYSSDGTNVRIVSYNGTASSNGASSTSGLRPALRILETTYFFRDTFSGVYYYPQ
;
A
#
# COMPACT_ATOMS: atom_id res chain seq x y z
N MET A 1 -86.06 -2.66 32.49
CA MET A 1 -84.95 -3.50 32.99
C MET A 1 -85.10 -3.65 34.50
N ASN A 2 -85.35 -4.86 35.01
CA ASN A 2 -85.76 -5.10 36.41
C ASN A 2 -84.68 -4.61 37.42
N LYS A 3 -85.07 -4.10 38.60
CA LYS A 3 -84.19 -3.58 39.69
C LYS A 3 -83.03 -4.53 40.04
N THR A 4 -83.22 -5.82 39.80
CA THR A 4 -82.22 -6.88 39.93
C THR A 4 -81.04 -6.72 38.98
N LYS A 5 -81.26 -6.25 37.74
CA LYS A 5 -80.20 -6.03 36.74
C LYS A 5 -79.33 -4.81 37.08
N PHE A 6 -79.87 -3.77 37.72
CA PHE A 6 -79.08 -2.59 38.11
C PHE A 6 -78.19 -2.87 39.33
N LYS A 7 -78.70 -3.62 40.34
CA LYS A 7 -77.89 -4.10 41.47
C LYS A 7 -76.82 -5.10 41.03
N LEU A 8 -77.13 -5.99 40.10
CA LEU A 8 -76.17 -6.94 39.54
C LEU A 8 -75.07 -6.23 38.73
N LEU A 9 -75.43 -5.19 37.96
CA LEU A 9 -74.45 -4.41 37.20
C LEU A 9 -73.55 -3.56 38.11
N MET A 10 -74.08 -3.02 39.22
CA MET A 10 -73.28 -2.27 40.20
C MET A 10 -72.35 -3.21 41.01
N PHE A 11 -72.82 -4.42 41.33
CA PHE A 11 -72.01 -5.45 42.01
C PHE A 11 -70.91 -6.01 41.10
N ILE A 12 -71.20 -6.19 39.80
CA ILE A 12 -70.22 -6.61 38.79
C ILE A 12 -69.18 -5.50 38.56
N ASN A 13 -69.57 -4.23 38.48
CA ASN A 13 -68.58 -3.14 38.32
C ASN A 13 -67.69 -2.97 39.56
N VAL A 14 -68.21 -3.14 40.78
CA VAL A 14 -67.41 -3.12 42.02
C VAL A 14 -66.49 -4.35 42.10
N MET A 15 -66.95 -5.53 41.67
CA MET A 15 -66.10 -6.73 41.58
C MET A 15 -65.03 -6.62 40.50
N ILE A 16 -65.32 -5.97 39.37
CA ILE A 16 -64.34 -5.67 38.31
C ILE A 16 -63.31 -4.64 38.82
N LEU A 17 -63.72 -3.62 39.59
CA LEU A 17 -62.80 -2.65 40.19
C LEU A 17 -61.89 -3.30 41.26
N ILE A 18 -62.43 -4.22 42.08
CA ILE A 18 -61.67 -4.96 43.10
C ILE A 18 -60.73 -6.00 42.46
N THR A 19 -61.13 -6.65 41.36
CA THR A 19 -60.26 -7.58 40.62
C THR A 19 -59.21 -6.86 39.77
N LEU A 20 -59.49 -5.69 39.19
CA LEU A 20 -58.46 -4.85 38.55
C LEU A 20 -57.42 -4.37 39.59
N SER A 21 -57.85 -4.04 40.81
CA SER A 21 -56.97 -3.63 41.91
C SER A 21 -56.09 -4.77 42.43
N PHE A 22 -56.56 -6.02 42.35
CA PHE A 22 -55.78 -7.20 42.75
C PHE A 22 -54.88 -7.77 41.65
N THR A 23 -55.16 -7.47 40.37
CA THR A 23 -54.32 -7.89 39.23
C THR A 23 -53.11 -6.97 39.01
N LEU A 24 -52.99 -5.90 39.80
CA LEU A 24 -51.83 -5.00 39.87
C LEU A 24 -50.90 -5.34 41.05
N LYS A 25 -50.77 -6.61 41.42
CA LYS A 25 -49.47 -7.11 41.90
C LYS A 25 -48.76 -7.70 40.69
N VAL A 26 -48.10 -6.81 39.97
CA VAL A 26 -47.05 -7.11 38.99
C VAL A 26 -46.20 -8.24 39.57
N ASN A 27 -46.31 -9.45 39.02
CA ASN A 27 -45.23 -10.41 39.12
C ASN A 27 -44.08 -9.77 38.35
N ALA A 28 -43.32 -8.94 39.05
CA ALA A 28 -42.06 -8.44 38.56
C ALA A 28 -41.28 -9.68 38.15
N VAL A 29 -40.99 -9.82 36.85
CA VAL A 29 -40.00 -10.79 36.38
C VAL A 29 -38.79 -10.53 37.24
N VAL A 30 -38.48 -11.45 38.15
CA VAL A 30 -37.36 -11.28 39.06
C VAL A 30 -36.15 -11.30 38.16
N ALA A 31 -35.62 -10.11 37.86
CA ALA A 31 -34.47 -10.04 36.99
C ALA A 31 -33.36 -10.90 37.60
N THR A 32 -32.67 -11.62 36.73
CA THR A 32 -31.58 -12.54 37.06
C THR A 32 -30.28 -11.96 36.51
N ALA A 33 -29.14 -12.50 36.92
CA ALA A 33 -27.87 -12.12 36.31
C ALA A 33 -27.88 -12.47 34.80
N PRO A 34 -27.05 -11.81 33.96
CA PRO A 34 -27.06 -12.02 32.51
C PRO A 34 -26.73 -13.48 32.11
N ILE A 35 -26.99 -13.89 30.86
CA ILE A 35 -26.54 -15.19 30.34
C ILE A 35 -25.43 -14.96 29.32
N VAL A 36 -24.26 -15.53 29.56
CA VAL A 36 -23.04 -15.26 28.79
C VAL A 36 -22.40 -16.57 28.32
N THR A 37 -21.96 -16.61 27.07
CA THR A 37 -21.11 -17.68 26.52
C THR A 37 -19.73 -17.11 26.18
N THR A 38 -18.68 -17.91 26.37
CA THR A 38 -17.31 -17.54 25.99
C THR A 38 -16.99 -18.17 24.65
N ASN A 39 -16.42 -17.42 23.72
CA ASN A 39 -16.00 -17.98 22.44
C ASN A 39 -14.77 -18.87 22.67
N ALA A 40 -14.85 -20.15 22.26
CA ALA A 40 -13.77 -21.10 22.41
C ALA A 40 -12.65 -20.90 21.38
N VAL A 41 -12.93 -20.21 20.26
CA VAL A 41 -11.94 -19.89 19.23
C VAL A 41 -11.32 -18.53 19.56
N VAL A 42 -10.00 -18.51 19.69
CA VAL A 42 -9.20 -17.28 19.78
C VAL A 42 -8.59 -16.96 18.42
N THR A 43 -8.42 -15.68 18.11
CA THR A 43 -7.88 -15.21 16.82
C THR A 43 -6.74 -14.21 17.06
N ASN A 44 -5.88 -13.96 16.07
CA ASN A 44 -4.73 -13.05 16.20
C ASN A 44 -3.83 -13.36 17.43
N LEU A 45 -3.63 -14.64 17.73
CA LEU A 45 -2.81 -15.08 18.85
C LEU A 45 -1.32 -14.81 18.56
N LEU A 46 -0.75 -13.85 19.27
CA LEU A 46 0.67 -13.49 19.29
C LEU A 46 1.27 -13.84 20.67
N ASP A 47 2.59 -13.74 20.78
CA ASP A 47 3.36 -14.06 21.98
C ASP A 47 3.00 -13.15 23.19
N VAL A 48 2.49 -11.94 22.95
CA VAL A 48 2.08 -10.99 23.99
C VAL A 48 0.65 -10.46 23.86
N SER A 49 -0.13 -10.94 22.89
CA SER A 49 -1.51 -10.48 22.67
C SER A 49 -2.41 -11.52 22.01
N VAL A 50 -3.73 -11.38 22.17
CA VAL A 50 -4.71 -12.24 21.48
C VAL A 50 -6.06 -11.52 21.35
N THR A 51 -6.82 -11.79 20.30
CA THR A 51 -8.22 -11.37 20.18
C THR A 51 -9.13 -12.49 20.69
N VAL A 52 -9.99 -12.16 21.65
CA VAL A 52 -10.88 -13.09 22.35
C VAL A 52 -12.29 -12.52 22.41
N GLY A 53 -13.28 -13.32 22.76
CA GLY A 53 -14.65 -12.79 22.79
C GLY A 53 -15.66 -13.70 23.47
N GLY A 54 -16.90 -13.28 23.37
CA GLY A 54 -18.05 -14.00 23.90
C GLY A 54 -19.35 -13.39 23.41
N GLU A 55 -20.45 -13.90 23.93
CA GLU A 55 -21.77 -13.41 23.59
C GLU A 55 -22.61 -13.28 24.86
N VAL A 56 -23.24 -12.12 25.03
CA VAL A 56 -24.27 -11.93 26.04
C VAL A 56 -25.61 -12.27 25.41
N THR A 57 -26.03 -13.53 25.55
CA THR A 57 -27.25 -14.10 24.95
C THR A 57 -28.54 -13.59 25.63
N SER A 58 -28.46 -13.09 26.86
CA SER A 58 -29.58 -12.44 27.55
C SER A 58 -29.09 -11.48 28.63
N ASP A 59 -29.80 -10.38 28.83
CA ASP A 59 -29.58 -9.43 29.94
C ASP A 59 -30.23 -9.88 31.25
N GLY A 60 -30.95 -11.02 31.26
CA GLY A 60 -31.63 -11.53 32.45
C GLY A 60 -32.80 -10.65 32.92
N GLY A 61 -33.29 -9.72 32.10
CA GLY A 61 -34.39 -8.80 32.44
C GLY A 61 -33.98 -7.55 33.24
N ALA A 62 -32.68 -7.28 33.36
CA ALA A 62 -32.15 -6.01 33.87
C ALA A 62 -30.96 -5.54 33.04
N THR A 63 -30.86 -4.24 32.79
CA THR A 63 -29.84 -3.65 31.91
C THR A 63 -28.43 -4.10 32.29
N VAL A 64 -27.70 -4.65 31.31
CA VAL A 64 -26.27 -4.95 31.44
C VAL A 64 -25.50 -3.64 31.59
N THR A 65 -24.83 -3.47 32.72
CA THR A 65 -24.03 -2.28 33.05
C THR A 65 -22.58 -2.41 32.60
N GLU A 66 -22.08 -3.64 32.42
CA GLU A 66 -20.72 -3.93 31.95
C GLU A 66 -20.67 -5.31 31.30
N ARG A 67 -19.94 -5.46 30.19
CA ARG A 67 -19.60 -6.76 29.60
C ARG A 67 -18.15 -6.79 29.15
N GLY A 68 -17.55 -7.96 29.07
CA GLY A 68 -16.14 -8.06 28.68
C GLY A 68 -15.59 -9.48 28.82
N VAL A 69 -14.26 -9.60 28.85
CA VAL A 69 -13.56 -10.86 29.14
C VAL A 69 -12.64 -10.67 30.34
N CYS A 70 -12.72 -11.58 31.31
CA CYS A 70 -11.76 -11.69 32.41
C CYS A 70 -10.81 -12.86 32.18
N TYR A 71 -9.53 -12.71 32.55
CA TYR A 71 -8.47 -13.67 32.27
C TYR A 71 -7.42 -13.73 33.38
N ALA A 72 -6.78 -14.89 33.53
CA ALA A 72 -5.71 -15.15 34.51
C ALA A 72 -4.83 -16.33 34.07
N THR A 73 -3.70 -16.56 34.74
CA THR A 73 -2.86 -17.76 34.55
C THR A 73 -3.35 -18.98 35.33
N THR A 74 -4.51 -18.88 35.98
CA THR A 74 -5.19 -19.94 36.73
C THR A 74 -6.60 -20.11 36.19
N SER A 75 -7.11 -21.35 36.22
CA SER A 75 -8.45 -21.69 35.72
C SER A 75 -9.55 -20.93 36.45
N THR A 76 -10.67 -20.72 35.76
CA THR A 76 -11.87 -20.05 36.26
C THR A 76 -11.67 -18.59 36.70
N PRO A 77 -11.09 -17.72 35.86
CA PRO A 77 -10.91 -16.30 36.19
C PRO A 77 -12.25 -15.62 36.45
N THR A 78 -12.22 -14.59 37.30
CA THR A 78 -13.36 -13.74 37.65
C THR A 78 -13.06 -12.27 37.36
N ILE A 79 -14.03 -11.37 37.51
CA ILE A 79 -13.81 -9.92 37.34
C ILE A 79 -12.84 -9.31 38.37
N LEU A 80 -12.38 -10.08 39.36
CA LEU A 80 -11.32 -9.67 40.30
C LEU A 80 -9.92 -9.90 39.72
N ASN A 81 -9.81 -10.71 38.66
CA ASN A 81 -8.59 -10.86 37.86
C ASN A 81 -8.51 -9.76 36.80
N SER A 82 -7.53 -9.86 35.90
CA SER A 82 -7.42 -8.96 34.75
C SER A 82 -8.68 -9.06 33.88
N LYS A 83 -9.21 -7.92 33.41
CA LYS A 83 -10.39 -7.88 32.56
C LYS A 83 -10.30 -6.77 31.51
N VAL A 84 -10.91 -7.00 30.35
CA VAL A 84 -11.10 -5.99 29.29
C VAL A 84 -12.58 -5.79 29.07
N ILE A 85 -13.03 -4.54 29.20
CA ILE A 85 -14.43 -4.14 29.05
C ILE A 85 -14.72 -3.86 27.58
N CYS A 86 -15.88 -4.31 27.10
CA CYS A 86 -16.40 -4.02 25.78
C CYS A 86 -17.69 -3.19 25.88
N SER A 87 -17.92 -2.28 24.95
CA SER A 87 -19.15 -1.48 24.90
C SER A 87 -20.35 -2.31 24.43
N GLY A 88 -21.55 -1.86 24.78
CA GLY A 88 -22.83 -2.49 24.40
C GLY A 88 -23.47 -3.33 25.52
N THR A 89 -24.64 -3.91 25.22
CA THR A 89 -25.46 -4.67 26.18
C THR A 89 -25.52 -6.16 25.83
N THR A 90 -26.36 -6.58 24.89
CA THR A 90 -26.49 -7.98 24.42
C THR A 90 -25.80 -8.22 23.07
N GLY A 91 -25.65 -9.49 22.68
CA GLY A 91 -25.04 -9.91 21.42
C GLY A 91 -23.55 -10.25 21.51
N SER A 92 -22.97 -10.65 20.39
CA SER A 92 -21.57 -11.07 20.26
C SER A 92 -20.61 -9.89 20.37
N PHE A 93 -19.44 -10.11 20.95
CA PHE A 93 -18.39 -9.11 21.05
C PHE A 93 -16.99 -9.75 21.04
N THR A 94 -16.00 -8.97 20.63
CA THR A 94 -14.59 -9.30 20.70
C THR A 94 -13.82 -8.19 21.40
N VAL A 95 -12.72 -8.56 22.05
CA VAL A 95 -11.77 -7.67 22.73
C VAL A 95 -10.35 -8.15 22.50
N ASP A 96 -9.41 -7.21 22.42
CA ASP A 96 -7.98 -7.52 22.33
C ASP A 96 -7.37 -7.52 23.73
N LEU A 97 -6.68 -8.62 24.08
CA LEU A 97 -5.83 -8.72 25.26
C LEU A 97 -4.40 -8.39 24.82
N SER A 98 -3.74 -7.46 25.51
CA SER A 98 -2.35 -7.08 25.26
C SER A 98 -1.54 -7.10 26.56
N GLY A 99 -0.20 -7.12 26.45
CA GLY A 99 0.69 -7.18 27.60
C GLY A 99 0.70 -8.54 28.31
N LEU A 100 0.37 -9.62 27.58
CA LEU A 100 0.44 -10.98 28.09
C LEU A 100 1.89 -11.44 28.23
N THR A 101 2.14 -12.34 29.17
CA THR A 101 3.43 -12.99 29.30
C THR A 101 3.55 -14.09 28.24
N GLN A 102 4.71 -14.18 27.60
CA GLN A 102 4.99 -15.16 26.55
C GLN A 102 5.05 -16.58 27.11
N THR A 103 4.84 -17.59 26.26
CA THR A 103 4.90 -19.02 26.64
C THR A 103 4.07 -19.37 27.89
N THR A 104 2.94 -18.68 28.08
CA THR A 104 2.14 -18.75 29.31
C THR A 104 0.70 -19.14 28.97
N THR A 105 0.18 -20.14 29.66
CA THR A 105 -1.22 -20.53 29.54
C THR A 105 -2.09 -19.54 30.32
N TYR A 106 -3.02 -18.92 29.61
CA TYR A 106 -4.07 -18.07 30.18
C TYR A 106 -5.42 -18.77 30.05
N TYR A 107 -6.20 -18.66 31.11
CA TYR A 107 -7.61 -19.01 31.15
C TYR A 107 -8.41 -17.73 31.03
N MET A 108 -9.52 -17.78 30.29
CA MET A 108 -10.39 -16.65 30.02
C MET A 108 -11.87 -17.03 30.10
N ARG A 109 -12.68 -16.07 30.52
CA ARG A 109 -14.15 -16.16 30.57
C ARG A 109 -14.75 -14.84 30.14
N ALA A 110 -15.68 -14.88 29.19
CA ALA A 110 -16.57 -13.76 28.94
C ALA A 110 -17.47 -13.54 30.16
N TYR A 111 -17.73 -12.28 30.51
CA TYR A 111 -18.60 -11.92 31.64
C TYR A 111 -19.56 -10.78 31.26
N ALA A 112 -20.65 -10.68 32.03
CA ALA A 112 -21.54 -9.54 32.00
C ALA A 112 -22.15 -9.29 33.38
N ILE A 113 -22.38 -8.01 33.69
CA ILE A 113 -22.87 -7.53 34.97
C ILE A 113 -24.17 -6.79 34.74
N ASN A 114 -25.17 -7.06 35.57
CA ASN A 114 -26.35 -6.20 35.71
C ASN A 114 -26.64 -5.98 37.21
N SER A 115 -27.76 -5.34 37.52
CA SER A 115 -28.18 -5.05 38.91
C SER A 115 -28.47 -6.30 39.77
N LYS A 116 -28.43 -7.50 39.20
CA LYS A 116 -28.76 -8.77 39.86
C LYS A 116 -27.55 -9.67 40.07
N GLY A 117 -26.45 -9.44 39.36
CA GLY A 117 -25.20 -10.13 39.60
C GLY A 117 -24.28 -10.11 38.38
N THR A 118 -23.15 -10.81 38.54
CA THR A 118 -22.19 -11.08 37.47
C THR A 118 -22.35 -12.52 37.00
N SER A 119 -22.43 -12.71 35.70
CA SER A 119 -22.41 -14.03 35.07
C SER A 119 -21.15 -14.20 34.24
N TYR A 120 -20.71 -15.45 34.12
CA TYR A 120 -19.50 -15.83 33.40
C TYR A 120 -19.81 -16.99 32.46
N GLY A 121 -19.22 -16.97 31.26
CA GLY A 121 -19.28 -18.09 30.33
C GLY A 121 -18.37 -19.25 30.72
N SER A 122 -18.15 -20.17 29.78
CA SER A 122 -17.26 -21.32 29.94
C SER A 122 -15.81 -20.90 30.12
N ASP A 123 -15.05 -21.67 30.91
CA ASP A 123 -13.62 -21.49 31.05
C ASP A 123 -12.89 -22.01 29.81
N VAL A 124 -12.20 -21.12 29.10
CA VAL A 124 -11.46 -21.42 27.87
C VAL A 124 -10.01 -21.05 28.11
N SER A 125 -9.08 -21.92 27.71
CA SER A 125 -7.65 -21.62 27.82
C SER A 125 -6.99 -21.46 26.46
N PHE A 126 -6.05 -20.54 26.38
CA PHE A 126 -5.08 -20.45 25.28
C PHE A 126 -3.68 -20.34 25.87
N THR A 127 -2.66 -20.71 25.11
CA THR A 127 -1.26 -20.54 25.52
C THR A 127 -0.62 -19.57 24.57
N THR A 128 -0.03 -18.49 25.09
CA THR A 128 0.74 -17.57 24.25
C THR A 128 1.90 -18.34 23.61
N PRO A 129 2.12 -18.20 22.30
CA PRO A 129 3.24 -18.85 21.63
C PRO A 129 4.57 -18.47 22.28
N THR A 130 5.55 -19.34 22.10
CA THR A 130 6.95 -18.99 22.34
C THR A 130 7.33 -17.77 21.47
N PRO A 131 8.12 -16.81 21.99
CA PRO A 131 8.48 -15.63 21.23
C PRO A 131 9.26 -16.01 19.98
N ILE A 132 9.04 -15.27 18.90
CA ILE A 132 9.81 -15.38 17.67
C ILE A 132 10.83 -14.24 17.69
N PRO A 133 12.13 -14.51 17.46
CA PRO A 133 13.14 -13.46 17.44
C PRO A 133 12.91 -12.54 16.23
N ARG A 134 12.23 -11.41 16.46
CA ARG A 134 12.00 -10.42 15.42
C ARG A 134 13.29 -9.67 15.12
N CYS A 135 13.72 -9.67 13.87
CA CYS A 135 14.89 -8.94 13.41
C CYS A 135 14.54 -7.48 13.10
N GLU A 136 15.29 -6.55 13.68
CA GLU A 136 15.25 -5.13 13.35
C GLU A 136 16.66 -4.65 12.99
N ILE A 137 16.77 -3.89 11.90
CA ILE A 137 18.05 -3.36 11.41
C ILE A 137 17.96 -1.84 11.38
N THR A 138 18.90 -1.20 12.07
CA THR A 138 19.06 0.25 12.07
C THR A 138 20.42 0.62 11.49
N ALA A 139 20.49 1.81 10.87
CA ALA A 139 21.74 2.37 10.36
C ALA A 139 22.18 3.53 11.28
N SER A 140 23.48 3.75 11.41
CA SER A 140 24.03 4.89 12.14
C SER A 140 23.79 6.25 11.45
N THR A 141 23.17 6.25 10.26
CA THR A 141 22.89 7.41 9.41
C THR A 141 21.40 7.45 9.02
N GLY A 142 20.97 8.56 8.41
CA GLY A 142 19.65 8.66 7.77
C GLY A 142 19.51 7.75 6.54
N ASN A 143 18.35 7.80 5.88
CA ASN A 143 18.02 6.97 4.71
C ASN A 143 18.85 7.30 3.45
N ILE A 144 19.53 8.45 3.44
CA ILE A 144 20.43 8.91 2.38
C ILE A 144 21.74 9.38 3.04
N THR A 145 22.90 9.01 2.51
CA THR A 145 24.20 9.40 3.07
C THR A 145 25.36 9.36 2.06
N SER A 146 26.45 10.06 2.38
CA SER A 146 27.71 10.09 1.60
C SER A 146 28.92 9.58 2.39
N VAL A 147 28.72 9.01 3.59
CA VAL A 147 29.81 8.47 4.40
C VAL A 147 30.49 7.29 3.70
N SER A 148 31.78 7.06 3.94
CA SER A 148 32.53 5.94 3.33
C SER A 148 32.20 4.57 3.94
N SER A 149 31.66 4.55 5.16
CA SER A 149 31.20 3.34 5.83
C SER A 149 30.02 3.61 6.74
N ILE A 150 29.06 2.69 6.79
CA ILE A 150 27.86 2.77 7.64
C ILE A 150 27.94 1.65 8.68
N LYS A 151 27.62 1.98 9.93
CA LYS A 151 27.46 0.98 10.99
C LYS A 151 25.99 0.56 11.04
N TYR A 152 25.72 -0.69 10.74
CA TYR A 152 24.41 -1.31 10.93
C TYR A 152 24.35 -1.98 12.28
N THR A 153 23.24 -1.80 12.98
CA THR A 153 22.92 -2.51 14.21
C THR A 153 21.75 -3.44 13.95
N VAL A 154 22.00 -4.74 14.07
CA VAL A 154 21.00 -5.80 13.98
C VAL A 154 20.60 -6.17 15.40
N THR A 155 19.32 -6.02 15.71
CA THR A 155 18.76 -6.32 17.02
C THR A 155 17.67 -7.37 16.86
N PHE A 156 17.74 -8.43 17.67
CA PHE A 156 16.69 -9.43 17.78
C PHE A 156 15.89 -9.22 19.06
N TYR A 157 14.59 -9.50 18.97
CA TYR A 157 13.73 -9.56 20.14
C TYR A 157 13.99 -10.86 20.93
N GLY A 158 14.90 -10.79 21.89
CA GLY A 158 15.40 -11.92 22.69
C GLY A 158 16.74 -12.48 22.19
N ASP A 159 17.45 -13.22 23.05
CA ASP A 159 18.74 -13.83 22.71
C ASP A 159 18.60 -14.90 21.63
N VAL A 160 19.53 -14.89 20.68
CA VAL A 160 19.59 -15.82 19.55
C VAL A 160 20.92 -16.57 19.54
N THR A 161 20.91 -17.74 18.92
CA THR A 161 22.05 -18.63 18.73
C THR A 161 22.17 -18.94 17.24
N GLY A 162 23.42 -19.12 16.78
CA GLY A 162 23.70 -19.43 15.37
C GLY A 162 23.68 -18.23 14.42
N PHE A 163 23.59 -16.99 14.92
CA PHE A 163 23.71 -15.79 14.08
C PHE A 163 25.18 -15.34 13.96
N ASP A 164 25.68 -15.26 12.73
CA ASP A 164 27.02 -14.75 12.42
C ASP A 164 27.04 -13.81 11.21
N ALA A 165 28.23 -13.39 10.78
CA ALA A 165 28.39 -12.43 9.69
C ALA A 165 27.91 -12.96 8.33
N THR A 166 27.87 -14.28 8.12
CA THR A 166 27.44 -14.92 6.87
C THR A 166 25.93 -14.90 6.69
N ASP A 167 25.17 -14.70 7.77
CA ASP A 167 23.71 -14.57 7.77
C ASP A 167 23.22 -13.17 7.33
N ILE A 168 24.15 -12.23 7.17
CA ILE A 168 23.87 -10.87 6.74
C ILE A 168 24.21 -10.73 5.25
N ILE A 169 23.17 -10.49 4.46
CA ILE A 169 23.30 -10.20 3.04
C ILE A 169 23.40 -8.69 2.87
N VAL A 170 24.52 -8.25 2.28
CA VAL A 170 24.73 -6.85 1.92
C VAL A 170 24.76 -6.74 0.41
N THR A 171 23.93 -5.85 -0.12
CA THR A 171 23.95 -5.46 -1.53
C THR A 171 24.67 -4.14 -1.68
N ASN A 172 25.52 -4.01 -2.70
CA ASN A 172 26.27 -2.78 -3.00
C ASN A 172 27.11 -2.23 -1.83
N GLY A 173 27.79 -3.11 -1.11
CA GLY A 173 28.70 -2.77 -0.01
C GLY A 173 29.62 -3.93 0.32
N ILE A 174 30.75 -3.64 0.96
CA ILE A 174 31.73 -4.65 1.40
C ILE A 174 31.57 -4.84 2.91
N ASN A 175 31.33 -6.07 3.35
CA ASN A 175 31.26 -6.42 4.77
C ASN A 175 32.60 -6.17 5.45
N GLY A 176 32.60 -5.28 6.43
CA GLY A 176 33.71 -5.01 7.32
C GLY A 176 33.55 -5.73 8.65
N THR A 177 33.91 -5.06 9.74
CA THR A 177 33.94 -5.66 11.07
C THR A 177 32.55 -6.04 11.56
N PHE A 178 32.36 -7.33 11.86
CA PHE A 178 31.21 -7.85 12.59
C PHE A 178 31.55 -8.01 14.07
N THR A 179 30.68 -7.52 14.94
CA THR A 179 30.86 -7.59 16.40
C THR A 179 29.55 -8.00 17.06
N ALA A 180 29.57 -9.08 17.84
CA ALA A 180 28.50 -9.40 18.78
C ALA A 180 28.63 -8.51 20.02
N LEU A 181 27.62 -7.67 20.27
CA LEU A 181 27.59 -6.80 21.45
C LEU A 181 26.92 -7.50 22.64
N SER A 182 25.90 -8.30 22.36
CA SER A 182 25.16 -9.14 23.32
C SER A 182 24.58 -10.36 22.60
N GLY A 183 23.90 -11.25 23.33
CA GLY A 183 23.21 -12.43 22.76
C GLY A 183 22.09 -12.10 21.76
N ASN A 184 21.69 -10.83 21.65
CA ASN A 184 20.62 -10.38 20.77
C ASN A 184 20.95 -9.13 19.93
N THR A 185 22.14 -8.53 20.09
CA THR A 185 22.51 -7.30 19.40
C THR A 185 23.89 -7.43 18.77
N TYR A 186 23.95 -7.15 17.47
CA TYR A 186 25.13 -7.31 16.64
C TYR A 186 25.35 -6.05 15.82
N THR A 187 26.60 -5.76 15.51
CA THR A 187 26.92 -4.65 14.61
C THR A 187 27.78 -5.10 13.46
N LEU A 188 27.48 -4.59 12.27
CA LEU A 188 28.26 -4.78 11.06
C LEU A 188 28.65 -3.40 10.51
N ILE A 189 29.94 -3.18 10.32
CA ILE A 189 30.42 -2.02 9.54
C ILE A 189 30.43 -2.43 8.08
N VAL A 190 29.75 -1.67 7.23
CA VAL A 190 29.74 -1.90 5.78
C VAL A 190 30.45 -0.74 5.11
N THR A 191 31.46 -1.03 4.29
CA THR A 191 32.15 -0.04 3.45
C THR A 191 31.41 0.11 2.13
N ASN A 192 31.21 1.36 1.72
CA ASN A 192 30.39 1.69 0.56
C ASN A 192 31.16 1.52 -0.75
N ASN A 193 30.48 1.05 -1.81
CA ASN A 193 31.08 0.79 -3.12
C ASN A 193 30.60 1.81 -4.17
N GLY A 194 30.88 3.09 -3.91
CA GLY A 194 30.42 4.20 -4.75
C GLY A 194 28.91 4.46 -4.66
N ASN A 195 28.33 5.02 -5.72
CA ASN A 195 26.91 5.38 -5.79
C ASN A 195 26.05 4.15 -5.93
N CYS A 196 25.25 3.89 -4.92
CA CYS A 196 24.41 2.71 -4.91
C CYS A 196 23.30 2.83 -3.89
N THR A 197 22.23 2.09 -4.10
CA THR A 197 21.33 1.76 -3.01
C THR A 197 21.89 0.54 -2.29
N GLN A 198 22.35 0.71 -1.05
CA GLN A 198 22.84 -0.37 -0.22
C GLN A 198 21.71 -0.89 0.66
N THR A 199 21.48 -2.19 0.58
CA THR A 199 20.51 -2.87 1.42
C THR A 199 21.20 -3.94 2.23
N VAL A 200 21.01 -3.88 3.55
CA VAL A 200 21.42 -4.91 4.51
C VAL A 200 20.19 -5.73 4.86
N THR A 201 20.25 -7.03 4.64
CA THR A 201 19.14 -7.96 4.86
C THR A 201 19.59 -9.13 5.72
N VAL A 202 18.75 -9.49 6.67
CA VAL A 202 18.81 -10.74 7.44
C VAL A 202 17.58 -11.53 7.03
N ASN A 203 17.80 -12.73 6.49
CA ASN A 203 16.69 -13.60 6.08
C ASN A 203 16.01 -14.24 7.28
N ALA A 204 14.77 -14.69 7.10
CA ALA A 204 14.11 -15.49 8.13
C ALA A 204 14.81 -16.85 8.28
N GLY A 205 14.91 -17.34 9.52
CA GLY A 205 15.42 -18.68 9.82
C GLY A 205 16.93 -18.89 9.77
N VAL A 206 17.72 -17.81 9.77
CA VAL A 206 19.19 -17.88 9.86
C VAL A 206 19.68 -18.14 11.29
N CYS A 207 18.91 -17.74 12.31
CA CYS A 207 19.23 -18.00 13.70
C CYS A 207 18.01 -18.42 14.52
N THR A 208 18.27 -19.05 15.66
CA THR A 208 17.21 -19.56 16.55
C THR A 208 17.38 -19.05 17.96
N ASN A 209 16.28 -18.76 18.64
CA ASN A 209 16.32 -18.50 20.08
C ASN A 209 16.41 -19.80 20.89
N ILE A 210 16.45 -19.67 22.22
CA ILE A 210 16.52 -20.80 23.17
C ILE A 210 15.34 -21.77 23.10
N TRP A 211 14.22 -21.36 22.47
CA TRP A 211 13.02 -22.19 22.27
C TRP A 211 13.00 -22.87 20.90
N GLY A 212 14.04 -22.70 20.08
CA GLY A 212 14.16 -23.30 18.75
C GLY A 212 13.38 -22.55 17.65
N ASN A 213 12.83 -21.37 17.94
CA ASN A 213 12.13 -20.58 16.92
C ASN A 213 13.12 -19.80 16.05
N SER A 214 12.93 -19.93 14.75
CA SER A 214 13.61 -19.17 13.71
C SER A 214 13.29 -17.67 13.76
N ASN A 215 14.28 -16.82 13.50
CA ASN A 215 14.08 -15.38 13.41
C ASN A 215 13.19 -14.96 12.23
N THR A 216 12.54 -13.81 12.35
CA THR A 216 11.90 -13.15 11.20
C THR A 216 12.94 -12.45 10.33
N SER A 217 12.62 -12.21 9.05
CA SER A 217 13.46 -11.39 8.19
C SER A 217 13.47 -9.93 8.65
N GLY A 218 14.58 -9.23 8.43
CA GLY A 218 14.72 -7.79 8.62
C GLY A 218 15.53 -7.20 7.46
N SER A 219 15.20 -5.99 7.02
CA SER A 219 15.93 -5.32 5.96
C SER A 219 16.01 -3.82 6.22
N LYS A 220 17.16 -3.22 5.94
CA LYS A 220 17.37 -1.78 5.95
C LYS A 220 18.05 -1.35 4.67
N THR A 221 17.43 -0.41 3.98
CA THR A 221 17.97 0.24 2.78
C THR A 221 18.45 1.64 3.12
N VAL A 222 19.66 1.97 2.64
CA VAL A 222 20.25 3.31 2.67
C VAL A 222 20.73 3.63 1.25
N ILE A 223 20.35 4.80 0.75
CA ILE A 223 20.86 5.30 -0.52
C ILE A 223 22.22 5.95 -0.25
N ILE A 224 23.26 5.37 -0.85
CA ILE A 224 24.60 5.93 -0.84
C ILE A 224 24.80 6.68 -2.14
N ASP A 225 25.05 7.96 -2.00
CA ASP A 225 25.29 8.82 -3.12
C ASP A 225 26.59 9.59 -2.90
N THR A 226 27.65 9.06 -3.49
CA THR A 226 28.96 9.70 -3.67
C THR A 226 29.05 10.52 -4.97
N SER A 227 28.01 10.55 -5.83
CA SER A 227 27.90 11.39 -7.04
C SER A 227 27.52 12.81 -6.71
N HIS A 228 26.92 13.02 -5.54
CA HIS A 228 26.80 14.35 -4.97
C HIS A 228 28.12 14.71 -4.31
N VAL A 229 29.14 14.96 -5.14
CA VAL A 229 30.29 15.80 -4.76
C VAL A 229 29.78 17.24 -4.71
N GLY A 230 28.79 17.48 -3.86
CA GLY A 230 28.40 18.83 -3.57
C GLY A 230 29.31 19.37 -2.49
N GLU A 231 29.83 20.57 -2.71
CA GLU A 231 30.58 21.28 -1.69
C GLU A 231 29.58 21.82 -0.67
N ARG A 232 29.96 21.82 0.61
CA ARG A 232 29.20 22.60 1.59
C ARG A 232 29.48 24.07 1.38
N LEU A 233 28.52 24.95 1.69
CA LEU A 233 28.75 26.40 1.65
C LEU A 233 30.01 26.83 2.40
N GLN A 234 30.33 26.15 3.51
CA GLN A 234 31.51 26.44 4.35
C GLN A 234 32.84 26.12 3.68
N GLU A 235 32.83 25.27 2.65
CA GLU A 235 34.01 24.77 1.94
C GLU A 235 34.27 25.56 0.65
N MET A 236 33.29 26.35 0.20
CA MET A 236 33.37 27.15 -1.01
C MET A 236 34.12 28.48 -0.79
N PRO A 237 34.85 28.98 -1.78
CA PRO A 237 35.50 30.29 -1.71
C PRO A 237 34.47 31.45 -1.72
N VAL A 238 34.82 32.57 -1.09
CA VAL A 238 34.06 33.83 -1.19
C VAL A 238 33.99 34.25 -2.66
N GLY A 239 32.81 34.72 -3.11
CA GLY A 239 32.53 35.09 -4.49
C GLY A 239 31.95 33.95 -5.33
N THR A 240 31.89 32.73 -4.79
CA THR A 240 31.25 31.58 -5.45
C THR A 240 29.81 31.91 -5.82
N LYS A 241 29.46 31.69 -7.09
CA LYS A 241 28.09 31.86 -7.59
C LYS A 241 27.29 30.61 -7.26
N ILE A 242 26.16 30.80 -6.60
CA ILE A 242 25.23 29.73 -6.26
C ILE A 242 23.85 30.02 -6.84
N MET A 243 23.07 28.97 -7.07
CA MET A 243 21.67 29.01 -7.45
C MET A 243 20.83 28.45 -6.30
N PHE A 244 19.85 29.23 -5.87
CA PHE A 244 18.99 28.91 -4.74
C PHE A 244 17.60 29.52 -4.95
N GLY A 245 16.53 28.73 -4.82
CA GLY A 245 15.15 29.19 -5.06
C GLY A 245 14.96 29.79 -6.45
N GLY A 246 15.61 29.18 -7.47
CA GLY A 246 15.60 29.63 -8.86
C GLY A 246 16.27 30.97 -9.16
N ARG A 247 17.05 31.55 -8.22
CA ARG A 247 17.77 32.82 -8.40
C ARG A 247 19.26 32.66 -8.14
N GLN A 248 20.06 33.53 -8.75
CA GLN A 248 21.51 33.53 -8.59
C GLN A 248 21.94 34.41 -7.40
N PHE A 249 22.85 33.88 -6.60
CA PHE A 249 23.48 34.55 -5.48
C PHE A 249 25.00 34.45 -5.56
N ALA A 250 25.69 35.35 -4.88
CA ALA A 250 27.11 35.20 -4.60
C ALA A 250 27.34 34.95 -3.10
N LEU A 251 28.21 34.01 -2.79
CA LEU A 251 28.63 33.68 -1.44
C LEU A 251 29.57 34.76 -0.90
N LEU A 252 29.19 35.37 0.23
CA LEU A 252 29.96 36.41 0.91
C LEU A 252 30.70 35.90 2.12
N ASP A 253 30.09 35.00 2.87
CA ASP A 253 30.72 34.38 4.04
C ASP A 253 30.36 32.89 4.10
N PRO A 254 31.28 32.02 3.67
CA PRO A 254 31.15 30.57 3.75
C PRO A 254 30.78 30.07 5.16
N SER A 255 31.36 30.66 6.20
CA SER A 255 31.23 30.19 7.58
C SER A 255 29.85 30.47 8.18
N THR A 256 29.18 31.52 7.71
CA THR A 256 27.84 31.90 8.17
C THR A 256 26.74 31.67 7.13
N GLY A 257 27.11 31.22 5.93
CA GLY A 257 26.20 31.01 4.80
C GLY A 257 25.64 32.31 4.24
N TYR A 258 26.37 33.43 4.40
CA TYR A 258 25.90 34.74 3.97
C TYR A 258 25.98 34.89 2.46
N VAL A 259 24.89 35.26 1.83
CA VAL A 259 24.78 35.36 0.37
C VAL A 259 24.09 36.65 -0.05
N VAL A 260 24.41 37.15 -1.23
CA VAL A 260 23.80 38.35 -1.82
C VAL A 260 23.23 38.06 -3.20
N SER A 261 22.02 38.54 -3.44
CA SER A 261 21.34 38.40 -4.72
C SER A 261 22.14 39.07 -5.85
N GLN A 262 22.23 38.38 -6.98
CA GLN A 262 22.77 38.93 -8.22
C GLN A 262 21.70 39.65 -9.07
N LYS A 263 20.45 39.72 -8.59
CA LYS A 263 19.33 40.40 -9.25
C LYS A 263 18.70 41.48 -8.36
N ASN A 264 18.29 42.60 -8.97
CA ASN A 264 17.58 43.70 -8.32
C ASN A 264 16.12 43.35 -8.04
N VAL A 265 15.53 43.97 -7.02
CA VAL A 265 14.15 43.63 -6.61
C VAL A 265 13.17 44.80 -6.58
N ALA A 266 13.62 46.07 -6.49
CA ALA A 266 12.77 47.26 -6.68
C ALA A 266 13.56 48.58 -6.69
N GLU A 267 13.01 49.62 -7.35
CA GLU A 267 13.44 51.03 -7.27
C GLU A 267 12.57 51.78 -6.24
N MET A 268 12.98 51.80 -4.97
CA MET A 268 12.23 52.48 -3.90
C MET A 268 13.16 53.25 -2.96
N ALA A 269 12.60 54.28 -2.32
CA ALA A 269 13.29 55.02 -1.27
C ALA A 269 13.54 54.11 -0.06
N PHE A 270 14.70 54.26 0.57
CA PHE A 270 15.08 53.47 1.74
C PHE A 270 14.18 53.75 2.95
N ASP A 271 13.76 55.01 3.09
CA ASP A 271 12.96 55.50 4.20
C ASP A 271 12.04 56.63 3.69
N ALA A 272 10.93 56.25 3.05
CA ALA A 272 10.01 57.18 2.40
C ALA A 272 9.23 58.06 3.39
N ASP A 273 9.22 57.69 4.68
CA ASP A 273 8.52 58.37 5.77
C ASP A 273 9.43 58.89 6.90
N ASP A 274 10.75 58.89 6.68
CA ASP A 274 11.78 59.50 7.55
C ASP A 274 11.85 58.89 8.98
N THR A 275 11.56 57.59 9.09
CA THR A 275 11.53 56.80 10.34
C THR A 275 12.92 56.31 10.79
N ILE A 276 13.96 56.53 9.99
CA ILE A 276 15.39 56.29 10.21
C ILE A 276 15.76 54.82 10.45
N LEU A 277 14.80 53.88 10.37
CA LEU A 277 15.01 52.48 10.76
C LEU A 277 14.44 51.48 9.75
N PHE A 278 15.23 50.45 9.46
CA PHE A 278 14.75 49.26 8.76
C PHE A 278 13.65 48.56 9.58
N ASN A 279 12.39 48.68 9.16
CA ASN A 279 11.25 48.07 9.83
C ASN A 279 10.43 47.21 8.85
N PRO A 280 10.55 45.86 8.87
CA PRO A 280 9.86 44.97 7.95
C PRO A 280 8.34 44.93 8.13
N SER A 281 7.80 45.59 9.15
CA SER A 281 6.36 45.71 9.40
C SER A 281 5.78 47.04 8.92
N ASP A 282 6.61 47.94 8.38
CA ASP A 282 6.18 49.24 7.88
C ASP A 282 6.07 49.25 6.36
N SER A 283 4.84 49.30 5.84
CA SER A 283 4.57 49.24 4.41
C SER A 283 5.20 50.35 3.57
N ASN A 284 5.70 51.41 4.20
CA ASN A 284 6.29 52.56 3.51
C ASN A 284 7.82 52.48 3.38
N ASN A 285 8.48 51.48 3.98
CA ASN A 285 9.93 51.33 3.90
C ASN A 285 10.39 50.08 3.13
N ILE A 286 11.68 50.03 2.85
CA ILE A 286 12.29 48.95 2.07
C ILE A 286 12.21 47.57 2.76
N GLY A 287 12.17 47.52 4.09
CA GLY A 287 12.14 46.26 4.82
C GLY A 287 10.85 45.47 4.62
N TYR A 288 9.70 46.16 4.57
CA TYR A 288 8.42 45.50 4.33
C TYR A 288 8.35 44.91 2.93
N TYR A 289 8.88 45.61 1.93
CA TYR A 289 8.90 45.14 0.54
C TYR A 289 9.85 43.95 0.33
N LEU A 290 11.06 44.01 0.87
CA LEU A 290 12.00 42.87 0.82
C LEU A 290 11.42 41.62 1.50
N ASN A 291 10.65 41.80 2.57
CA ASN A 291 10.02 40.68 3.28
C ASN A 291 8.73 40.17 2.60
N ASN A 292 7.86 41.05 2.09
CA ASN A 292 6.56 40.64 1.54
C ASN A 292 6.53 40.41 0.04
N THR A 293 7.46 40.98 -0.73
CA THR A 293 7.51 40.84 -2.19
C THR A 293 8.65 39.92 -2.62
N TYR A 294 9.81 39.98 -1.97
CA TYR A 294 10.94 39.13 -2.34
C TYR A 294 10.93 37.79 -1.61
N TYR A 295 10.93 37.81 -0.29
CA TYR A 295 10.99 36.57 0.51
C TYR A 295 9.76 35.66 0.32
N SER A 296 8.57 36.24 0.15
CA SER A 296 7.34 35.49 -0.14
C SER A 296 7.36 34.71 -1.46
N THR A 297 8.27 35.04 -2.39
CA THR A 297 8.41 34.31 -3.67
C THR A 297 9.19 33.00 -3.55
N PHE A 298 9.87 32.78 -2.43
CA PHE A 298 10.52 31.50 -2.13
C PHE A 298 9.51 30.44 -1.72
N THR A 299 9.82 29.17 -1.99
CA THR A 299 8.98 28.07 -1.51
C THR A 299 9.02 27.98 0.01
N ALA A 300 8.04 27.32 0.63
CA ALA A 300 8.04 27.11 2.08
C ALA A 300 9.29 26.35 2.57
N ALA A 301 9.86 25.47 1.73
CA ALA A 301 11.09 24.76 2.02
C ALA A 301 12.30 25.71 1.99
N ASP A 302 12.46 26.51 0.94
CA ASP A 302 13.54 27.51 0.84
C ASP A 302 13.45 28.52 1.97
N GLN A 303 12.24 28.98 2.28
CA GLN A 303 11.95 29.87 3.41
C GLN A 303 12.41 29.25 4.73
N ALA A 304 12.20 27.95 4.96
CA ALA A 304 12.68 27.26 6.16
C ALA A 304 14.22 27.25 6.24
N LEU A 305 14.91 27.11 5.11
CA LEU A 305 16.36 27.10 5.03
C LEU A 305 17.00 28.48 5.21
N ILE A 306 16.24 29.54 4.92
CA ILE A 306 16.62 30.93 5.23
C ILE A 306 16.30 31.25 6.72
N GLN A 307 15.23 30.68 7.29
CA GLN A 307 14.68 31.00 8.63
C GLN A 307 15.57 30.66 9.82
N ASP A 308 16.57 29.78 9.67
CA ASP A 308 17.50 29.45 10.76
C ASP A 308 18.52 30.57 11.07
N SER A 309 18.42 31.72 10.40
CA SER A 309 19.29 32.88 10.62
C SER A 309 18.67 33.92 11.57
N THR A 310 19.13 33.94 12.82
CA THR A 310 18.68 34.87 13.85
C THR A 310 19.20 36.29 13.58
N TRP A 311 18.31 37.24 13.30
CA TRP A 311 18.63 38.67 13.23
C TRP A 311 18.12 39.38 14.47
N TYR A 312 19.04 39.86 15.32
CA TYR A 312 18.68 40.70 16.45
C TYR A 312 18.24 42.08 15.95
N ARG A 313 17.13 42.59 16.50
CA ARG A 313 16.78 44.01 16.41
C ARG A 313 17.95 44.77 17.02
N GLY A 314 18.66 45.57 16.23
CA GLY A 314 19.70 46.46 16.75
C GLY A 314 19.05 47.45 17.72
N TYR A 315 19.13 47.17 19.01
CA TYR A 315 18.85 48.17 20.04
C TYR A 315 20.11 49.02 20.13
N ASN A 316 20.11 50.19 19.49
CA ASN A 316 21.14 51.18 19.75
C ASN A 316 21.01 51.61 21.20
N GLY A 317 22.09 51.43 21.96
CA GLY A 317 22.09 51.66 23.40
C GLY A 317 21.76 53.11 23.75
N SER A 318 20.64 53.30 24.43
CA SER A 318 20.55 53.98 25.72
C SER A 318 19.09 53.94 26.16
N GLU A 319 18.85 53.56 27.41
CA GLU A 319 17.55 53.43 28.08
C GLU A 319 16.85 52.08 27.88
N ALA A 320 17.32 51.13 28.69
CA ALA A 320 16.53 50.02 29.17
C ALA A 320 15.65 50.52 30.32
N THR A 321 14.32 50.55 30.15
CA THR A 321 13.35 50.36 31.23
C THR A 321 11.94 50.13 30.66
N GLU A 322 11.38 48.98 31.03
CA GLU A 322 9.95 48.62 31.04
C GLU A 322 9.27 48.09 29.75
N MET A 323 9.02 46.76 29.81
CA MET A 323 7.87 45.99 29.28
C MET A 323 7.80 45.77 27.75
N ALA A 324 7.61 44.55 27.23
CA ALA A 324 6.66 43.56 27.71
C ALA A 324 7.16 42.10 27.69
N SER A 325 6.70 41.40 28.72
CA SER A 325 6.77 39.97 29.00
C SER A 325 5.69 39.19 28.23
N SER A 326 6.08 38.43 27.20
CA SER A 326 5.45 37.21 26.60
C SER A 326 3.96 37.28 26.14
N PRO A 327 3.41 36.36 25.29
CA PRO A 327 3.97 35.28 24.47
C PRO A 327 3.57 35.38 22.98
N ALA A 328 3.98 34.41 22.16
CA ALA A 328 3.41 34.08 20.83
C ALA A 328 3.66 35.05 19.66
N GLU A 329 4.54 34.62 18.75
CA GLU A 329 4.31 34.38 17.31
C GLU A 329 5.70 34.36 16.62
N PRO A 330 5.98 33.40 15.73
CA PRO A 330 7.30 33.22 15.13
C PRO A 330 7.51 34.29 14.05
N VAL A 331 8.65 34.99 14.06
CA VAL A 331 8.92 36.01 13.01
C VAL A 331 10.27 35.75 12.36
N THR A 332 10.18 34.94 11.29
CA THR A 332 10.66 35.20 9.93
C THR A 332 12.10 35.65 9.73
N ALA A 333 12.81 34.91 8.85
CA ALA A 333 14.03 35.36 8.20
C ALA A 333 13.91 36.81 7.74
N LYS A 334 14.73 37.71 8.29
CA LYS A 334 14.74 39.11 7.88
C LYS A 334 15.75 39.26 6.75
N VAL A 335 15.26 39.24 5.51
CA VAL A 335 16.02 39.58 4.30
C VAL A 335 16.48 41.04 4.40
N GLY A 336 17.75 41.31 4.14
CA GLY A 336 18.37 42.58 4.51
C GLY A 336 19.38 43.14 3.52
N LEU A 337 20.11 44.14 4.03
CA LEU A 337 21.17 44.89 3.38
C LEU A 337 22.55 44.44 3.86
N LEU A 338 23.61 44.85 3.16
CA LEU A 338 25.00 44.55 3.55
C LEU A 338 25.44 45.39 4.75
N ARG A 339 26.16 44.81 5.70
CA ARG A 339 26.97 45.55 6.68
C ARG A 339 28.25 46.07 6.02
N GLU A 340 28.88 47.07 6.62
CA GLU A 340 30.15 47.63 6.13
C GLU A 340 31.25 46.57 5.97
N THR A 341 31.35 45.63 6.91
CA THR A 341 32.30 44.50 6.84
C THR A 341 31.99 43.50 5.73
N GLU A 342 30.71 43.28 5.46
CA GLU A 342 30.22 42.39 4.40
C GLU A 342 30.44 43.05 3.02
N TYR A 343 30.24 44.37 2.92
CA TYR A 343 30.59 45.17 1.75
C TYR A 343 32.09 45.09 1.42
N ALA A 344 32.96 45.27 2.42
CA ALA A 344 34.41 45.18 2.20
C ALA A 344 34.83 43.79 1.68
N THR A 345 34.18 42.74 2.19
CA THR A 345 34.36 41.35 1.74
C THR A 345 33.89 41.18 0.30
N ALA A 346 32.68 41.68 -0.02
CA ALA A 346 32.10 41.64 -1.35
C ALA A 346 32.98 42.34 -2.40
N LYS A 347 33.53 43.51 -2.03
CA LYS A 347 34.41 44.30 -2.89
C LYS A 347 35.72 43.58 -3.20
N THR A 348 36.34 43.01 -2.18
CA THR A 348 37.60 42.27 -2.33
C THR A 348 37.43 41.03 -3.21
N ALA A 349 36.27 40.38 -3.11
CA ALA A 349 35.92 39.21 -3.91
C ALA A 349 35.44 39.55 -5.34
N GLY A 350 35.39 40.83 -5.73
CA GLY A 350 34.95 41.23 -7.07
C GLY A 350 33.49 40.91 -7.38
N ILE A 351 32.64 40.84 -6.35
CA ILE A 351 31.22 40.47 -6.49
C ILE A 351 30.39 41.60 -7.11
N PHE A 352 30.87 42.85 -6.98
CA PHE A 352 30.24 44.00 -7.63
C PHE A 352 30.54 44.01 -9.13
N PRO A 353 29.53 44.17 -10.01
CA PRO A 353 29.71 44.27 -11.45
C PRO A 353 30.64 45.42 -11.82
N SER A 354 31.50 45.17 -12.80
CA SER A 354 32.52 46.10 -13.29
C SER A 354 32.01 47.10 -14.36
N SER A 355 30.73 47.05 -14.74
CA SER A 355 30.07 48.01 -15.63
C SER A 355 28.58 47.65 -15.89
N GLY A 356 27.78 48.65 -16.29
CA GLY A 356 26.50 48.45 -17.01
C GLY A 356 25.23 48.35 -16.17
N ASP A 357 25.27 47.77 -14.97
CA ASP A 357 24.10 47.75 -14.07
C ASP A 357 24.06 49.03 -13.23
N TYR A 358 22.98 49.82 -13.34
CA TYR A 358 22.65 50.91 -12.39
C TYR A 358 22.12 50.35 -11.04
N ALA A 359 22.50 49.14 -10.69
CA ALA A 359 22.14 48.49 -9.45
C ALA A 359 22.95 49.08 -8.29
N GLN A 360 22.30 49.41 -7.18
CA GLN A 360 22.96 49.94 -5.99
C GLN A 360 22.80 48.94 -4.83
N TRP A 361 23.90 48.64 -4.13
CA TRP A 361 23.82 47.83 -2.91
C TRP A 361 23.75 48.78 -1.73
N TRP A 362 22.59 48.82 -1.08
CA TRP A 362 22.41 49.65 0.11
C TRP A 362 23.07 48.99 1.32
N LEU A 363 23.65 49.80 2.20
CA LEU A 363 24.25 49.32 3.44
C LEU A 363 23.31 49.52 4.64
N LEU A 364 23.45 48.66 5.65
CA LEU A 364 22.66 48.68 6.88
C LEU A 364 22.97 49.89 7.79
N THR A 365 24.09 50.58 7.58
CA THR A 365 24.57 51.67 8.44
C THR A 365 24.30 53.03 7.79
N PRO A 366 23.44 53.90 8.36
CA PRO A 366 23.43 55.32 8.02
C PRO A 366 24.72 55.94 8.56
N VAL A 367 25.41 56.72 7.71
CA VAL A 367 26.59 57.48 8.15
C VAL A 367 26.09 58.69 8.92
N SER A 368 26.07 58.55 10.25
CA SER A 368 25.70 59.59 11.21
C SER A 368 24.22 60.02 11.19
N ALA A 369 23.83 60.87 12.14
CA ALA A 369 22.44 61.27 12.46
C ALA A 369 21.75 62.14 11.37
N THR A 370 21.93 61.82 10.10
CA THR A 370 21.44 62.54 8.92
C THR A 370 20.59 61.63 8.02
N THR A 371 19.68 62.21 7.25
CA THR A 371 18.77 61.56 6.27
C THR A 371 19.48 61.00 5.03
N TRP A 372 20.71 60.49 5.19
CA TRP A 372 21.56 60.02 4.10
C TRP A 372 22.08 58.60 4.40
N VAL A 373 22.19 57.78 3.36
CA VAL A 373 22.60 56.38 3.46
C VAL A 373 23.72 56.10 2.46
N ASP A 374 24.67 55.27 2.89
CA ASP A 374 25.71 54.74 2.01
C ASP A 374 25.13 53.66 1.10
N TYR A 375 25.51 53.76 -0.16
CA TYR A 375 25.25 52.73 -1.14
C TYR A 375 26.51 52.44 -1.95
N VAL A 376 26.57 51.24 -2.48
CA VAL A 376 27.64 50.83 -3.39
C VAL A 376 27.22 51.22 -4.80
N TYR A 377 27.92 52.18 -5.37
CA TYR A 377 27.86 52.55 -6.78
C TYR A 377 28.85 51.71 -7.59
N ARG A 378 28.67 51.72 -8.91
CA ARG A 378 29.51 51.13 -9.97
C ARG A 378 30.94 50.75 -9.52
N ASP A 379 31.37 49.53 -9.85
CA ASP A 379 32.71 48.99 -9.57
C ASP A 379 33.04 48.86 -8.06
N GLY A 380 32.01 48.78 -7.22
CA GLY A 380 32.18 48.59 -5.78
C GLY A 380 32.61 49.86 -5.05
N MET A 381 32.33 51.05 -5.58
CA MET A 381 32.68 52.33 -4.94
C MET A 381 31.57 52.76 -3.96
N LEU A 382 31.93 53.22 -2.76
CA LEU A 382 30.93 53.81 -1.85
C LEU A 382 30.57 55.22 -2.33
N ASP A 383 29.28 55.53 -2.30
CA ASP A 383 28.72 56.86 -2.49
C ASP A 383 27.54 57.05 -1.53
N PHE A 384 27.08 58.28 -1.34
CA PHE A 384 26.04 58.63 -0.36
C PHE A 384 24.84 59.30 -1.05
N SER A 385 23.63 58.95 -0.62
CA SER A 385 22.39 59.49 -1.18
C SER A 385 21.37 59.83 -0.11
N PRO A 386 20.48 60.83 -0.31
CA PRO A 386 19.32 61.04 0.55
C PRO A 386 18.46 59.77 0.65
N THR A 387 17.93 59.48 1.84
CA THR A 387 17.03 58.34 2.12
C THR A 387 15.78 58.28 1.23
N SER A 388 15.38 59.43 0.68
CA SER A 388 14.25 59.59 -0.25
C SER A 388 14.56 59.22 -1.70
N SER A 389 15.80 58.83 -2.02
CA SER A 389 16.19 58.51 -3.40
C SER A 389 15.74 57.10 -3.81
N ILE A 390 15.15 56.99 -5.01
CA ILE A 390 14.64 55.74 -5.56
C ILE A 390 15.73 55.02 -6.36
N PHE A 391 16.34 53.99 -5.78
CA PHE A 391 17.33 53.18 -6.48
C PHE A 391 17.08 51.69 -6.30
N GLY A 392 17.55 50.90 -7.27
CA GLY A 392 17.45 49.44 -7.29
C GLY A 392 18.18 48.80 -6.11
N VAL A 393 17.53 47.88 -5.37
CA VAL A 393 18.16 47.20 -4.21
C VAL A 393 18.37 45.70 -4.46
N ARG A 394 19.49 45.17 -3.95
CA ARG A 394 19.82 43.73 -3.97
C ARG A 394 19.75 43.14 -2.56
N PRO A 395 18.83 42.18 -2.31
CA PRO A 395 18.71 41.57 -0.99
C PRO A 395 19.90 40.64 -0.68
N SER A 396 20.28 40.63 0.60
CA SER A 396 21.16 39.62 1.20
C SER A 396 20.44 38.85 2.31
N PHE A 397 20.86 37.62 2.54
CA PHE A 397 20.37 36.79 3.64
C PHE A 397 21.37 35.66 3.94
N ARG A 398 21.08 34.86 4.97
CA ARG A 398 21.86 33.67 5.30
C ARG A 398 21.10 32.43 4.88
N ILE A 399 21.81 31.50 4.28
CA ILE A 399 21.34 30.17 3.95
C ILE A 399 21.96 29.19 4.94
N SER A 400 21.21 28.15 5.33
CA SER A 400 21.74 27.11 6.21
C SER A 400 23.04 26.50 5.66
N THR A 401 24.09 26.51 6.49
CA THR A 401 25.45 26.07 6.08
C THR A 401 25.60 24.56 5.97
N SER A 402 24.59 23.79 6.43
CA SER A 402 24.53 22.34 6.26
C SER A 402 24.06 21.91 4.87
N ILE A 403 23.60 22.86 4.06
CA ILE A 403 23.20 22.60 2.68
C ILE A 403 24.41 22.25 1.83
N ILE A 404 24.21 21.26 0.96
CA ILE A 404 25.17 20.76 -0.01
C ILE A 404 24.75 21.34 -1.37
N PHE A 405 25.69 21.97 -2.09
CA PHE A 405 25.43 22.44 -3.44
C PHE A 405 26.28 21.68 -4.44
N THR A 406 25.67 21.29 -5.56
CA THR A 406 26.32 20.57 -6.65
C THR A 406 26.94 21.56 -7.63
N ARG A 407 28.24 21.45 -7.91
CA ARG A 407 28.91 22.28 -8.93
C ARG A 407 28.49 21.83 -10.33
N ASP A 408 28.13 22.78 -11.18
CA ASP A 408 28.09 22.58 -12.63
C ASP A 408 29.45 22.89 -13.22
N ASP A 409 30.10 21.89 -13.81
CA ASP A 409 31.42 22.05 -14.40
C ASP A 409 31.40 22.90 -15.69
N TYR A 410 30.24 23.07 -16.33
CA TYR A 410 30.10 23.92 -17.52
C TYR A 410 30.03 25.41 -17.21
N SER A 411 29.26 25.79 -16.18
CA SER A 411 29.10 27.20 -15.78
C SER A 411 29.98 27.63 -14.61
N GLY A 412 30.51 26.67 -13.85
CA GLY A 412 31.19 26.91 -12.58
C GLY A 412 30.27 27.38 -11.45
N ILE A 413 28.95 27.31 -11.63
CA ILE A 413 27.93 27.70 -10.64
C ILE A 413 27.52 26.50 -9.81
N TYR A 414 27.20 26.72 -8.54
CA TYR A 414 26.77 25.67 -7.61
C TYR A 414 25.25 25.69 -7.42
N TYR A 415 24.59 24.53 -7.42
CA TYR A 415 23.13 24.40 -7.43
C TYR A 415 22.64 23.68 -6.19
N TYR A 416 21.54 24.16 -5.62
CA TYR A 416 20.86 23.48 -4.53
C TYR A 416 19.96 22.37 -5.09
N ASP A 417 20.12 21.14 -4.61
CA ASP A 417 19.34 19.96 -5.05
C ASP A 417 18.35 19.54 -3.95
N LEU A 418 17.05 19.73 -4.16
CA LEU A 418 16.00 19.39 -3.17
C LEU A 418 15.21 18.11 -3.45
N GLU A 419 15.32 17.51 -4.64
CA GLU A 419 14.58 16.29 -4.96
C GLU A 419 15.42 15.36 -5.85
N ALA A 420 15.19 14.05 -5.72
CA ALA A 420 15.78 13.06 -6.61
C ALA A 420 15.39 13.38 -8.07
N PRO A 421 16.33 13.28 -9.03
CA PRO A 421 16.12 13.73 -10.39
C PRO A 421 15.02 12.93 -11.08
N ILE A 422 13.87 13.55 -11.34
CA ILE A 422 12.96 13.05 -12.37
C ILE A 422 13.53 13.53 -13.70
N ASN A 423 14.09 12.61 -14.48
CA ASN A 423 14.42 12.88 -15.88
C ASN A 423 13.13 13.28 -16.60
N LYS A 424 13.06 14.55 -17.03
CA LYS A 424 12.00 15.06 -17.91
C LYS A 424 12.64 15.49 -19.24
N THR A 425 11.81 15.73 -20.24
CA THR A 425 12.21 16.46 -21.44
C THR A 425 11.80 17.93 -21.29
N VAL A 426 12.38 18.84 -22.08
CA VAL A 426 11.95 20.25 -22.11
C VAL A 426 10.45 20.38 -22.40
N SER A 427 9.88 19.52 -23.25
CA SER A 427 8.44 19.44 -23.51
C SER A 427 7.59 19.03 -22.31
N GLY A 428 8.18 18.37 -21.31
CA GLY A 428 7.54 17.97 -20.06
C GLY A 428 7.56 19.05 -18.97
N LEU A 429 8.07 20.25 -19.28
CA LEU A 429 8.13 21.37 -18.34
C LEU A 429 6.88 22.25 -18.42
N ASN A 430 6.57 22.94 -17.34
CA ASN A 430 5.51 23.96 -17.32
C ASN A 430 6.04 25.31 -17.80
N ILE A 431 5.18 26.12 -18.42
CA ILE A 431 5.48 27.52 -18.73
C ILE A 431 5.88 28.24 -17.43
N GLY A 432 6.97 29.01 -17.49
CA GLY A 432 7.55 29.70 -16.34
C GLY A 432 8.54 28.88 -15.52
N ASN A 433 8.70 27.57 -15.78
CA ASN A 433 9.83 26.80 -15.22
C ASN A 433 11.16 27.37 -15.69
N THR A 434 12.19 27.27 -14.86
CA THR A 434 13.54 27.77 -15.15
C THR A 434 14.42 26.63 -15.63
N ILE A 435 15.09 26.80 -16.75
CA ILE A 435 16.17 25.95 -17.25
C ILE A 435 17.49 26.68 -17.01
N MET A 436 18.44 26.01 -16.38
CA MET A 436 19.77 26.52 -16.13
C MET A 436 20.69 26.07 -17.26
N PHE A 437 21.31 27.04 -17.94
CA PHE A 437 22.13 26.79 -19.13
C PHE A 437 23.23 27.86 -19.29
N HIS A 438 24.49 27.42 -19.45
CA HIS A 438 25.71 28.27 -19.49
C HIS A 438 25.82 29.29 -18.34
N GLY A 439 25.38 28.91 -17.15
CA GLY A 439 25.46 29.78 -15.98
C GLY A 439 24.44 30.91 -15.95
N GLU A 440 23.45 30.86 -16.85
CA GLU A 440 22.35 31.81 -16.91
C GLU A 440 21.03 31.05 -16.66
N ALA A 441 20.07 31.74 -16.05
CA ALA A 441 18.72 31.23 -15.84
C ALA A 441 17.83 31.55 -17.04
N TRP A 442 17.15 30.56 -17.59
CA TRP A 442 16.29 30.68 -18.77
C TRP A 442 14.87 30.25 -18.44
N ARG A 443 13.88 31.13 -18.54
CA ARG A 443 12.48 30.81 -18.29
C ARG A 443 11.84 30.16 -19.52
N VAL A 444 11.12 29.06 -19.32
CA VAL A 444 10.35 28.38 -20.35
C VAL A 444 9.15 29.23 -20.75
N VAL A 445 9.15 29.66 -22.00
CA VAL A 445 8.07 30.46 -22.61
C VAL A 445 7.07 29.56 -23.32
N SER A 446 7.56 28.50 -23.97
CA SER A 446 6.73 27.52 -24.68
C SER A 446 7.39 26.14 -24.61
N PRO A 447 6.92 25.23 -23.74
CA PRO A 447 7.49 23.89 -23.56
C PRO A 447 7.44 23.05 -24.83
N SER A 448 6.33 23.10 -25.57
CA SER A 448 6.12 22.33 -26.81
C SER A 448 6.99 22.81 -27.97
N THR A 449 7.55 24.01 -27.89
CA THR A 449 8.55 24.46 -28.86
C THR A 449 9.95 24.47 -28.26
N GLY A 450 10.10 24.28 -26.94
CA GLY A 450 11.35 24.46 -26.22
C GLY A 450 11.85 25.91 -26.18
N LEU A 451 10.97 26.89 -26.43
CA LEU A 451 11.33 28.31 -26.38
C LEU A 451 11.60 28.74 -24.95
N VAL A 452 12.76 29.33 -24.72
CA VAL A 452 13.21 29.88 -23.45
C VAL A 452 13.72 31.32 -23.57
N VAL A 453 13.67 32.06 -22.47
CA VAL A 453 14.12 33.46 -22.39
C VAL A 453 15.05 33.67 -21.21
N SER A 454 16.12 34.44 -21.38
CA SER A 454 17.02 34.73 -20.26
C SER A 454 16.35 35.58 -19.18
N ASP A 455 16.64 35.26 -17.92
CA ASP A 455 16.25 36.09 -16.77
C ASP A 455 17.19 37.32 -16.61
N ARG A 456 18.32 37.35 -17.32
CA ARG A 456 19.30 38.45 -17.35
C ARG A 456 19.13 39.34 -18.59
N ILE A 457 19.43 40.63 -18.43
CA ILE A 457 19.51 41.61 -19.53
C ILE A 457 20.92 41.54 -20.13
N ILE A 458 21.02 41.44 -21.45
CA ILE A 458 22.29 41.69 -22.14
C ILE A 458 22.34 43.19 -22.48
N GLU A 459 23.47 43.81 -22.10
CA GLU A 459 23.78 45.24 -21.99
C GLU A 459 23.13 46.23 -22.99
N THR A 460 23.01 47.50 -22.55
CA THR A 460 23.02 48.69 -23.42
C THR A 460 24.43 49.01 -23.89
N ARG A 461 25.00 48.20 -24.80
CA ARG A 461 26.16 48.67 -25.58
C ARG A 461 25.65 49.53 -26.72
N ALA A 462 26.06 50.80 -26.75
CA ALA A 462 26.30 51.41 -28.05
C ALA A 462 27.29 50.50 -28.79
N PHE A 463 27.03 50.18 -30.05
CA PHE A 463 27.97 49.53 -30.94
C PHE A 463 29.24 50.39 -31.02
N ASP A 464 30.17 50.26 -30.05
CA ASP A 464 31.28 51.20 -29.95
C ASP A 464 32.31 50.88 -31.04
N THR A 465 32.38 51.84 -31.92
CA THR A 465 33.36 52.03 -32.96
C THR A 465 34.73 52.26 -32.32
N THR A 466 35.68 51.40 -32.67
CA THR A 466 37.14 51.61 -32.52
C THR A 466 37.72 51.40 -31.12
N THR A 467 38.31 50.21 -30.87
CA THR A 467 39.78 50.01 -30.70
C THR A 467 40.14 48.68 -30.00
N ILE A 468 41.13 47.97 -30.61
CA ILE A 468 42.01 46.87 -30.14
C ILE A 468 41.44 45.42 -29.94
N PRO A 469 42.28 44.35 -30.03
CA PRO A 469 42.11 43.29 -31.01
C PRO A 469 42.14 41.89 -30.38
N TYR A 470 41.01 41.22 -30.27
CA TYR A 470 41.01 39.76 -30.15
C TYR A 470 40.02 39.18 -31.14
N THR A 471 40.52 38.17 -31.84
CA THR A 471 39.91 37.40 -32.92
C THR A 471 38.60 36.75 -32.51
N GLN A 472 37.57 36.85 -33.36
CA GLN A 472 36.60 35.79 -33.68
C GLN A 472 35.69 36.27 -34.84
N ILE A 473 35.25 35.35 -35.72
CA ILE A 473 34.45 35.58 -36.94
C ILE A 473 33.47 34.40 -37.09
N PHE A 474 32.20 34.62 -37.47
CA PHE A 474 31.73 34.02 -38.73
C PHE A 474 30.74 34.86 -39.57
N ASP A 475 31.06 34.87 -40.86
CA ASP A 475 30.53 35.60 -42.02
C ASP A 475 29.92 34.56 -42.99
N PRO A 476 28.61 34.59 -43.28
CA PRO A 476 27.99 33.55 -44.09
C PRO A 476 28.26 33.66 -45.60
N ALA A 477 29.01 34.64 -46.09
CA ALA A 477 29.29 34.81 -47.53
C ALA A 477 30.75 35.14 -47.89
N GLY A 478 31.65 35.33 -46.92
CA GLY A 478 33.04 35.66 -47.21
C GLY A 478 33.21 37.05 -47.82
N THR A 479 32.71 38.11 -47.18
CA THR A 479 33.25 39.49 -47.31
C THR A 479 32.86 40.37 -46.10
N THR A 480 33.78 40.47 -45.15
CA THR A 480 34.19 41.69 -44.41
C THR A 480 33.11 42.69 -43.99
N TYR A 481 32.50 42.55 -42.79
CA TYR A 481 32.14 43.65 -41.85
C TYR A 481 31.72 43.03 -40.49
N GLY A 482 32.31 43.48 -39.38
CA GLY A 482 32.24 42.81 -38.07
C GLY A 482 31.04 43.15 -37.17
N THR A 483 30.66 42.20 -36.30
CA THR A 483 30.47 42.29 -34.82
C THR A 483 29.69 41.05 -34.31
N ASP A 484 30.32 40.26 -33.43
CA ASP A 484 29.88 38.94 -32.96
C ASP A 484 28.79 38.98 -31.87
N ASN A 485 27.56 39.30 -32.22
CA ASN A 485 26.39 39.07 -31.35
C ASN A 485 25.15 38.77 -32.21
N ILE A 486 24.40 37.72 -31.88
CA ILE A 486 23.14 37.35 -32.57
C ILE A 486 22.15 38.53 -32.56
N GLY A 487 22.25 39.42 -31.57
CA GLY A 487 21.51 40.69 -31.50
C GLY A 487 21.87 41.69 -32.61
N TYR A 488 23.10 41.71 -33.14
CA TYR A 488 23.48 42.56 -34.29
C TYR A 488 22.81 42.10 -35.59
N TYR A 489 22.71 40.78 -35.80
CA TYR A 489 22.11 40.19 -37.01
C TYR A 489 20.58 40.29 -37.02
N LEU A 490 19.95 40.18 -35.84
CA LEU A 490 18.50 40.31 -35.67
C LEU A 490 18.02 41.77 -35.70
N ASN A 491 18.87 42.72 -35.31
CA ASN A 491 18.50 44.12 -35.16
C ASN A 491 18.97 45.03 -36.31
N ASN A 492 19.92 44.61 -37.14
CA ASN A 492 20.24 45.38 -38.34
C ASN A 492 19.11 45.30 -39.37
N ALA A 493 19.00 46.37 -40.16
CA ALA A 493 17.94 46.70 -41.12
C ALA A 493 17.51 45.60 -42.13
N TYR A 494 18.13 44.42 -42.10
CA TYR A 494 17.88 43.28 -42.98
C TYR A 494 16.85 42.28 -42.46
N TYR A 495 16.62 42.14 -41.14
CA TYR A 495 15.65 41.14 -40.66
C TYR A 495 14.25 41.40 -41.24
N ASN A 496 13.81 42.65 -41.29
CA ASN A 496 12.55 43.03 -41.91
C ASN A 496 12.53 42.90 -43.46
N THR A 497 13.69 42.79 -44.11
CA THR A 497 13.80 42.56 -45.56
C THR A 497 13.65 41.09 -45.96
N PHE A 498 13.81 40.15 -45.01
CA PHE A 498 13.57 38.73 -45.26
C PHE A 498 12.08 38.44 -45.45
N THR A 499 11.80 37.56 -46.41
CA THR A 499 10.49 36.95 -46.60
C THR A 499 10.06 36.17 -45.36
N ILE A 500 8.76 35.88 -45.25
CA ILE A 500 8.23 35.04 -44.16
C ILE A 500 8.95 33.68 -44.12
N GLU A 501 9.25 33.12 -45.30
CA GLU A 501 9.92 31.81 -45.46
C GLU A 501 11.38 31.83 -45.01
N GLU A 502 12.15 32.87 -45.34
CA GLU A 502 13.53 33.04 -44.88
C GLU A 502 13.61 33.24 -43.35
N LYS A 503 12.65 33.98 -42.78
CA LYS A 503 12.53 34.16 -41.33
C LYS A 503 12.21 32.84 -40.62
N THR A 504 11.33 32.04 -41.19
CA THR A 504 11.04 30.68 -40.71
C THR A 504 12.27 29.79 -40.80
N LEU A 505 13.03 29.83 -41.91
CA LEU A 505 14.27 29.08 -42.08
C LEU A 505 15.33 29.46 -41.05
N ILE A 506 15.52 30.75 -40.78
CA ILE A 506 16.45 31.27 -39.77
C ILE A 506 16.02 30.81 -38.36
N LYS A 507 14.72 30.85 -38.05
CA LYS A 507 14.15 30.32 -36.80
C LYS A 507 14.34 28.79 -36.69
N ASP A 508 14.31 28.05 -37.80
CA ASP A 508 14.40 26.58 -37.79
C ASP A 508 15.81 26.03 -37.93
N THR A 509 16.79 26.88 -38.23
CA THR A 509 18.19 26.49 -38.32
C THR A 509 18.70 26.09 -36.94
N ILE A 510 19.38 24.94 -36.88
CA ILE A 510 19.97 24.40 -35.66
C ILE A 510 21.36 25.01 -35.47
N TRP A 511 21.59 25.71 -34.37
CA TRP A 511 22.83 26.39 -34.02
C TRP A 511 23.57 25.65 -32.91
N ASN A 512 24.89 25.64 -33.00
CA ASN A 512 25.79 25.12 -31.99
C ASN A 512 26.38 26.30 -31.22
N ILE A 513 26.20 26.34 -29.89
CA ILE A 513 26.45 27.54 -29.06
C ILE A 513 27.93 27.70 -28.61
N ASN A 514 28.80 26.68 -28.74
CA ASN A 514 30.21 26.79 -28.29
C ASN A 514 31.23 26.85 -29.44
N THR A 515 31.58 28.04 -29.92
CA THR A 515 32.91 28.25 -30.51
C THR A 515 33.55 29.50 -29.93
N ASP A 516 34.12 29.36 -28.73
CA ASP A 516 35.16 30.26 -28.25
C ASP A 516 36.50 29.74 -28.80
N VAL A 517 37.01 30.34 -29.88
CA VAL A 517 38.36 30.05 -30.41
C VAL A 517 39.27 31.25 -30.12
N GLY A 518 40.01 31.14 -29.02
CA GLY A 518 41.03 32.11 -28.60
C GLY A 518 42.30 31.41 -28.11
N THR A 519 43.40 31.60 -28.84
CA THR A 519 44.74 30.99 -28.73
C THR A 519 45.37 30.93 -27.32
N ARG A 520 45.30 29.79 -26.62
CA ARG A 520 46.36 29.18 -25.75
C ARG A 520 45.92 27.77 -25.29
N PRO A 521 46.77 26.72 -25.30
CA PRO A 521 46.32 25.37 -24.95
C PRO A 521 46.17 25.24 -23.42
N PRO A 522 45.06 24.62 -22.96
CA PRO A 522 45.24 23.35 -22.25
C PRO A 522 44.15 22.30 -22.56
N GLN A 523 44.62 21.06 -22.69
CA GLN A 523 44.03 19.82 -22.16
C GLN A 523 42.54 19.54 -22.48
N ASN A 524 42.34 18.86 -23.60
CA ASN A 524 41.46 17.69 -23.74
C ASN A 524 40.12 17.72 -22.97
N THR A 525 39.17 18.49 -23.47
CA THR A 525 37.74 18.26 -23.22
C THR A 525 36.97 18.48 -24.51
N SER A 526 36.71 17.38 -25.23
CA SER A 526 35.69 17.35 -26.27
C SER A 526 34.31 17.43 -25.59
N PHE A 527 33.81 18.65 -25.38
CA PHE A 527 32.46 18.85 -24.86
C PHE A 527 31.46 18.76 -26.04
N PRO A 528 30.49 17.84 -26.03
CA PRO A 528 29.34 17.92 -26.92
C PRO A 528 28.44 19.10 -26.48
N ASN A 529 27.89 19.82 -27.47
CA ASN A 529 27.19 21.08 -27.25
C ASN A 529 25.68 20.91 -27.45
N PRO A 530 24.82 21.53 -26.63
CA PRO A 530 23.41 21.57 -26.92
C PRO A 530 23.15 22.45 -28.14
N THR A 531 22.39 21.88 -29.06
CA THR A 531 21.90 22.56 -30.24
C THR A 531 20.66 23.38 -29.92
N ALA A 532 20.65 24.67 -30.24
CA ALA A 532 19.49 25.54 -30.07
C ALA A 532 19.15 26.26 -31.37
N LYS A 533 17.91 26.73 -31.51
CA LYS A 533 17.49 27.62 -32.60
C LYS A 533 17.32 29.06 -32.11
N ILE A 534 17.25 30.02 -33.03
CA ILE A 534 17.00 31.43 -32.70
C ILE A 534 15.57 31.58 -32.16
N GLY A 535 15.42 32.10 -30.95
CA GLY A 535 14.11 32.36 -30.36
C GLY A 535 13.63 33.75 -30.75
N LEU A 536 12.54 33.85 -31.50
CA LEU A 536 11.75 35.08 -31.66
C LEU A 536 10.31 34.77 -31.29
N LEU A 537 9.65 35.68 -30.58
CA LEU A 537 8.26 35.49 -30.15
C LEU A 537 7.31 35.60 -31.34
N THR A 538 6.54 34.55 -31.60
CA THR A 538 5.30 34.66 -32.36
C THR A 538 4.23 35.40 -31.55
N GLU A 539 3.18 35.90 -32.22
CA GLU A 539 2.04 36.54 -31.53
C GLU A 539 1.36 35.57 -30.53
N SER A 540 1.34 34.28 -30.84
CA SER A 540 0.81 33.23 -29.96
C SER A 540 1.71 32.97 -28.75
N GLU A 541 3.02 32.88 -28.95
CA GLU A 541 4.00 32.72 -27.85
C GLU A 541 3.99 33.96 -26.93
N TYR A 542 3.89 35.17 -27.49
CA TYR A 542 3.71 36.41 -26.73
C TYR A 542 2.43 36.41 -25.90
N ALA A 543 1.28 36.09 -26.51
CA ALA A 543 0.00 36.06 -25.80
C ALA A 543 0.02 35.08 -24.63
N THR A 544 0.59 33.89 -24.87
CA THR A 544 0.77 32.83 -23.87
C THR A 544 1.68 33.31 -22.72
N ALA A 545 2.83 33.91 -23.06
CA ALA A 545 3.78 34.45 -22.09
C ALA A 545 3.19 35.59 -21.25
N LYS A 546 2.36 36.43 -21.86
CA LYS A 546 1.67 37.55 -21.19
C LYS A 546 0.62 37.04 -20.21
N THR A 547 -0.22 36.09 -20.61
CA THR A 547 -1.21 35.48 -19.72
C THR A 547 -0.55 34.73 -18.56
N ALA A 548 0.61 34.12 -18.80
CA ALA A 548 1.40 33.44 -17.77
C ALA A 548 2.23 34.39 -16.89
N GLY A 549 2.19 35.71 -17.10
CA GLY A 549 2.91 36.68 -16.27
C GLY A 549 4.44 36.58 -16.37
N ILE A 550 4.97 36.09 -17.49
CA ILE A 550 6.42 35.92 -17.68
C ILE A 550 7.14 37.27 -17.80
N PHE A 551 6.44 38.29 -18.32
CA PHE A 551 6.98 39.64 -18.46
C PHE A 551 6.96 40.35 -17.10
N PRO A 552 8.12 40.66 -16.48
CA PRO A 552 8.18 41.41 -15.23
C PRO A 552 7.41 42.72 -15.33
N SER A 553 6.65 43.04 -14.28
CA SER A 553 5.86 44.27 -14.16
C SER A 553 6.67 45.49 -13.71
N ASP A 554 7.90 45.28 -13.21
CA ASP A 554 8.59 46.28 -12.37
C ASP A 554 10.00 46.63 -12.89
N GLY A 555 10.28 47.93 -13.04
CA GLY A 555 11.60 48.57 -12.84
C GLY A 555 12.77 48.34 -13.81
N GLU A 556 12.70 47.42 -14.78
CA GLU A 556 13.83 47.17 -15.70
C GLU A 556 13.53 47.62 -17.15
N TYR A 557 14.36 48.51 -17.70
CA TYR A 557 14.31 48.95 -19.12
C TYR A 557 14.86 47.86 -20.06
N ALA A 558 14.11 46.76 -20.21
CA ALA A 558 14.44 45.67 -21.11
C ALA A 558 13.29 45.33 -22.07
N SER A 559 13.65 45.00 -23.30
CA SER A 559 12.68 44.69 -24.36
C SER A 559 12.81 43.24 -24.87
N TRP A 560 11.67 42.62 -25.19
CA TRP A 560 11.60 41.36 -25.94
C TRP A 560 11.20 41.61 -27.40
N TRP A 561 11.65 40.75 -28.31
CA TRP A 561 11.49 40.93 -29.75
C TRP A 561 10.44 39.97 -30.32
N MET A 562 9.58 40.48 -31.19
CA MET A 562 8.57 39.69 -31.90
C MET A 562 8.98 39.43 -33.35
N ILE A 563 8.57 38.29 -33.89
CA ILE A 563 8.80 37.91 -35.29
C ILE A 563 7.98 38.75 -36.28
N THR A 564 6.90 39.40 -35.82
CA THR A 564 5.98 40.18 -36.66
C THR A 564 6.41 41.64 -36.79
N PRO A 565 6.52 42.20 -38.01
CA PRO A 565 6.96 43.57 -38.24
C PRO A 565 5.92 44.61 -37.77
N TYR A 566 6.39 45.81 -37.42
CA TYR A 566 5.49 46.93 -37.11
C TYR A 566 5.21 47.77 -38.35
N ALA A 567 4.08 47.49 -39.02
CA ALA A 567 3.58 48.23 -40.18
C ALA A 567 4.62 48.43 -41.31
N SER A 568 4.27 49.19 -42.35
CA SER A 568 4.98 49.27 -43.64
C SER A 568 6.39 49.90 -43.62
N ASP A 569 6.94 50.26 -42.45
CA ASP A 569 8.26 50.87 -42.33
C ASP A 569 9.27 49.87 -41.75
N ALA A 570 10.19 49.40 -42.61
CA ALA A 570 11.20 48.39 -42.27
C ALA A 570 12.19 48.82 -41.16
N ARG A 571 12.19 50.10 -40.76
CA ARG A 571 13.04 50.64 -39.68
C ARG A 571 12.46 50.43 -38.28
N TYR A 572 11.18 50.05 -38.19
CA TYR A 572 10.49 49.82 -36.92
C TYR A 572 10.35 48.33 -36.62
N VAL A 573 10.61 47.98 -35.37
CA VAL A 573 10.49 46.63 -34.84
C VAL A 573 9.43 46.60 -33.75
N ARG A 574 8.64 45.51 -33.70
CA ARG A 574 7.71 45.28 -32.59
C ARG A 574 8.50 44.73 -31.42
N HIS A 575 8.50 45.48 -30.33
CA HIS A 575 9.02 45.00 -29.07
C HIS A 575 7.92 44.89 -28.02
N VAL A 576 8.23 44.19 -26.94
CA VAL A 576 7.40 44.10 -25.74
C VAL A 576 8.14 44.83 -24.62
N TYR A 577 7.50 45.83 -24.01
CA TYR A 577 8.01 46.53 -22.82
C TYR A 577 7.82 45.71 -21.54
N SER A 578 8.55 46.08 -20.48
CA SER A 578 8.24 45.69 -19.10
C SER A 578 6.75 45.91 -18.82
N GLY A 579 6.05 44.87 -18.32
CA GLY A 579 4.59 44.86 -18.16
C GLY A 579 3.79 44.31 -19.35
N GLY A 580 4.44 43.85 -20.42
CA GLY A 580 3.80 43.11 -21.50
C GLY A 580 3.04 43.96 -22.53
N TRP A 581 3.32 45.26 -22.62
CA TRP A 581 2.78 46.17 -23.64
C TRP A 581 3.59 46.08 -24.94
N VAL A 582 2.91 46.05 -26.10
CA VAL A 582 3.59 46.03 -27.41
C VAL A 582 3.75 47.46 -27.90
N GLY A 583 5.00 47.83 -28.20
CA GLY A 583 5.39 49.11 -28.75
C GLY A 583 5.98 49.01 -30.15
N SER A 584 6.25 50.16 -30.75
CA SER A 584 7.02 50.28 -31.99
C SER A 584 8.17 51.23 -31.79
N GLU A 585 9.38 50.77 -32.07
CA GLU A 585 10.59 51.52 -31.78
C GLU A 585 11.56 51.42 -32.96
N TYR A 586 12.42 52.42 -33.09
CA TYR A 586 13.48 52.43 -34.09
C TYR A 586 14.52 51.36 -33.74
N ALA A 587 14.90 50.53 -34.72
CA ALA A 587 15.84 49.40 -34.52
C ALA A 587 17.23 49.82 -33.96
N ASN A 588 17.58 51.11 -33.99
CA ASN A 588 18.87 51.62 -33.53
C ASN A 588 18.88 52.22 -32.11
N LEU A 589 17.81 52.05 -31.31
CA LEU A 589 17.76 52.59 -29.94
C LEU A 589 18.43 51.67 -28.91
N THR A 590 19.19 52.30 -28.00
CA THR A 590 20.10 51.68 -27.02
C THR A 590 19.35 51.22 -25.77
N PHE A 591 18.42 50.26 -25.90
CA PHE A 591 17.77 49.61 -24.75
C PHE A 591 18.33 48.21 -24.52
N GLY A 592 18.33 47.74 -23.27
CA GLY A 592 18.78 46.39 -22.92
C GLY A 592 17.84 45.34 -23.54
N VAL A 593 18.40 44.24 -24.03
CA VAL A 593 17.61 43.17 -24.69
C VAL A 593 17.73 41.87 -23.91
N ARG A 594 16.60 41.18 -23.73
CA ARG A 594 16.58 39.80 -23.21
C ARG A 594 16.67 38.81 -24.37
N PRO A 595 17.74 38.01 -24.48
CA PRO A 595 17.85 37.02 -25.54
C PRO A 595 16.83 35.89 -25.36
N THR A 596 16.39 35.34 -26.48
CA THR A 596 15.48 34.20 -26.57
C THR A 596 16.08 33.12 -27.47
N PHE A 597 15.97 31.86 -27.04
CA PHE A 597 16.44 30.69 -27.79
C PHE A 597 15.44 29.56 -27.73
N GLN A 598 15.49 28.66 -28.72
CA GLN A 598 14.66 27.47 -28.77
C GLN A 598 15.54 26.24 -28.54
N ILE A 599 15.47 25.66 -27.35
CA ILE A 599 16.15 24.39 -27.04
C ILE A 599 15.35 23.25 -27.68
N LEU A 600 16.01 22.20 -28.15
CA LEU A 600 15.31 21.02 -28.67
C LEU A 600 14.39 20.45 -27.57
N GLU A 601 13.11 20.27 -27.90
CA GLU A 601 12.08 19.81 -26.97
C GLU A 601 12.37 18.42 -26.35
N SER A 602 13.16 17.60 -27.06
CA SER A 602 13.61 16.26 -26.66
C SER A 602 14.81 16.26 -25.72
N GLN A 603 15.39 17.42 -25.41
CA GLN A 603 16.54 17.49 -24.52
C GLN A 603 16.16 17.02 -23.14
N ASN A 604 16.97 16.11 -22.60
CA ASN A 604 16.79 15.62 -21.25
C ASN A 604 17.14 16.74 -20.28
N VAL A 605 16.27 16.92 -19.30
CA VAL A 605 16.45 17.86 -18.23
C VAL A 605 16.25 17.17 -16.89
N VAL A 606 17.02 17.60 -15.92
CA VAL A 606 17.01 17.09 -14.56
C VAL A 606 16.53 18.19 -13.63
N SER A 607 15.56 17.89 -12.77
CA SER A 607 15.11 18.81 -11.73
C SER A 607 16.23 19.03 -10.71
N THR A 608 16.52 20.29 -10.38
CA THR A 608 17.41 20.67 -9.27
C THR A 608 16.58 21.19 -8.09
N GLU A 609 15.50 21.91 -8.37
CA GLU A 609 14.50 22.35 -7.38
C GLU A 609 13.09 22.29 -8.02
N PRO A 610 12.00 22.36 -7.23
CA PRO A 610 10.65 22.45 -7.79
C PRO A 610 10.51 23.62 -8.80
N GLY A 611 10.43 23.28 -10.09
CA GLY A 611 10.32 24.27 -11.16
C GLY A 611 11.64 24.77 -11.76
N VAL A 612 12.79 24.25 -11.31
CA VAL A 612 14.14 24.56 -11.83
C VAL A 612 14.79 23.29 -12.35
N TYR A 613 15.33 23.35 -13.57
CA TYR A 613 15.86 22.21 -14.29
C TYR A 613 17.21 22.53 -14.95
N ARG A 614 18.04 21.51 -15.20
CA ARG A 614 19.31 21.62 -15.96
C ARG A 614 19.30 20.70 -17.17
N ILE A 615 19.99 21.07 -18.25
CA ILE A 615 20.13 20.22 -19.45
C ILE A 615 21.16 19.11 -19.16
N PHE A 616 20.83 17.86 -19.52
CA PHE A 616 21.71 16.69 -19.45
C PHE A 616 22.03 16.22 -20.86
N ASP A 617 23.30 16.26 -21.26
CA ASP A 617 23.72 15.72 -22.56
C ASP A 617 24.08 14.22 -22.46
N ASN A 618 23.60 13.45 -23.42
CA ASN A 618 23.92 12.04 -23.59
C ASN A 618 25.15 11.92 -24.51
N VAL A 619 26.25 11.41 -23.94
CA VAL A 619 27.39 10.65 -24.54
C VAL A 619 28.76 11.27 -24.21
N VAL A 620 29.39 10.79 -23.13
CA VAL A 620 30.85 10.86 -22.93
C VAL A 620 31.47 9.67 -23.66
N GLN A 621 32.44 9.89 -24.55
CA GLN A 621 33.26 8.78 -25.06
C GLN A 621 34.19 8.33 -23.93
N THR A 622 33.80 7.22 -23.32
CA THR A 622 34.48 6.58 -22.19
C THR A 622 35.35 5.43 -22.72
N VAL A 623 36.20 4.85 -21.87
CA VAL A 623 36.84 3.56 -22.17
C VAL A 623 35.76 2.58 -22.67
N PRO A 624 36.09 1.65 -23.59
CA PRO A 624 35.06 0.86 -24.26
C PRO A 624 34.16 0.16 -23.25
N ILE A 625 32.86 0.30 -23.39
CA ILE A 625 31.91 -0.34 -22.48
C ILE A 625 31.50 -1.67 -23.11
N VAL A 626 31.47 -2.71 -22.30
CA VAL A 626 30.88 -4.00 -22.66
C VAL A 626 29.57 -4.17 -21.90
N GLU A 627 28.50 -4.43 -22.64
CA GLU A 627 27.21 -4.80 -22.07
C GLU A 627 26.85 -6.22 -22.51
N ILE A 628 26.29 -7.00 -21.60
CA ILE A 628 25.82 -8.37 -21.89
C ILE A 628 24.31 -8.29 -22.08
N GLY A 629 23.83 -8.66 -23.26
CA GLY A 629 22.39 -8.73 -23.55
C GLY A 629 21.67 -9.79 -22.72
N LEU A 630 20.35 -9.86 -22.86
CA LEU A 630 19.56 -10.92 -22.24
C LEU A 630 19.92 -12.29 -22.83
N PRO A 631 19.78 -13.38 -22.06
CA PRO A 631 19.93 -14.73 -22.61
C PRO A 631 18.87 -14.97 -23.69
N SER A 632 19.21 -15.77 -24.71
CA SER A 632 18.30 -16.10 -25.82
C SER A 632 17.03 -16.84 -25.38
N VAL A 633 17.06 -17.45 -24.20
CA VAL A 633 15.92 -18.07 -23.52
C VAL A 633 15.99 -17.75 -22.03
N THR A 634 14.85 -17.60 -21.37
CA THR A 634 14.77 -17.33 -19.94
C THR A 634 14.74 -18.61 -19.09
N THR A 635 14.37 -19.74 -19.68
CA THR A 635 14.35 -21.07 -19.04
C THR A 635 14.62 -22.14 -20.09
N THR A 636 15.42 -23.15 -19.74
CA THR A 636 15.63 -24.32 -20.60
C THR A 636 16.06 -25.54 -19.81
N LYS A 637 15.76 -26.73 -20.31
CA LYS A 637 16.34 -28.00 -19.83
C LYS A 637 17.63 -28.41 -20.57
N ALA A 638 17.93 -27.75 -21.71
CA ALA A 638 19.05 -28.11 -22.59
C ALA A 638 19.56 -26.92 -23.43
N GLY A 639 20.82 -26.97 -23.86
CA GLY A 639 21.45 -25.93 -24.68
C GLY A 639 21.32 -26.17 -26.20
N PRO A 640 21.71 -25.18 -27.03
CA PRO A 640 22.47 -24.00 -26.61
C PRO A 640 21.60 -22.79 -26.19
N THR A 641 22.11 -22.02 -25.21
CA THR A 641 21.63 -20.68 -24.87
C THR A 641 22.72 -19.67 -25.20
N THR A 642 22.38 -18.54 -25.81
CA THR A 642 23.35 -17.53 -26.24
C THR A 642 23.17 -16.19 -25.53
N TYR A 643 24.28 -15.50 -25.31
CA TYR A 643 24.35 -14.10 -24.92
C TYR A 643 25.04 -13.30 -26.02
N THR A 644 24.42 -12.19 -26.45
CA THR A 644 25.09 -11.21 -27.31
C THR A 644 25.74 -10.17 -26.42
N ALA A 645 27.06 -10.02 -26.49
CA ALA A 645 27.73 -8.88 -25.87
C ALA A 645 27.81 -7.74 -26.88
N VAL A 646 27.68 -6.50 -26.41
CA VAL A 646 27.78 -5.29 -27.22
C VAL A 646 28.92 -4.43 -26.67
N TYR A 647 29.90 -4.17 -27.53
CA TYR A 647 31.00 -3.26 -27.24
C TYR A 647 30.75 -1.91 -27.89
N THR A 648 30.70 -0.86 -27.08
CA THR A 648 30.51 0.52 -27.53
C THR A 648 31.80 1.32 -27.34
N GLY A 649 32.20 2.06 -28.36
CA GLY A 649 33.42 2.89 -28.33
C GLY A 649 34.73 2.12 -28.44
N ALA A 650 34.70 0.83 -28.82
CA ALA A 650 35.89 0.01 -29.03
C ALA A 650 36.49 0.19 -30.43
N ASP A 651 37.80 0.37 -30.51
CA ASP A 651 38.56 0.26 -31.76
C ASP A 651 39.00 -1.19 -32.01
N THR A 652 39.16 -1.98 -30.95
CA THR A 652 39.56 -3.38 -31.01
C THR A 652 38.83 -4.20 -29.94
N VAL A 653 38.33 -5.38 -30.31
CA VAL A 653 37.72 -6.37 -29.41
C VAL A 653 38.51 -7.68 -29.49
N THR A 654 38.73 -8.33 -28.35
CA THR A 654 39.57 -9.55 -28.21
C THR A 654 38.92 -10.57 -27.27
N LEU A 655 37.60 -10.71 -27.34
CA LEU A 655 36.86 -11.63 -26.47
C LEU A 655 37.13 -13.09 -26.85
N VAL A 656 37.67 -13.88 -25.92
CA VAL A 656 37.87 -15.33 -26.05
C VAL A 656 37.22 -16.11 -24.90
N GLU A 657 37.06 -17.43 -25.05
CA GLU A 657 36.42 -18.31 -24.06
C GLU A 657 37.04 -18.18 -22.65
N GLY A 658 38.36 -18.02 -22.56
CA GLY A 658 39.07 -17.83 -21.30
C GLY A 658 38.75 -16.52 -20.56
N ASN A 659 38.08 -15.57 -21.21
CA ASN A 659 37.61 -14.34 -20.57
C ASN A 659 36.22 -14.46 -19.95
N ILE A 660 35.54 -15.59 -20.13
CA ILE A 660 34.17 -15.79 -19.64
C ILE A 660 34.19 -16.64 -18.36
N THR A 661 33.58 -16.11 -17.31
CA THR A 661 33.26 -16.89 -16.10
C THR A 661 31.79 -17.30 -16.15
N LEU A 662 31.51 -18.60 -16.04
CA LEU A 662 30.15 -19.11 -15.91
C LEU A 662 29.66 -18.96 -14.47
N ASN A 663 28.69 -18.08 -14.25
CA ASN A 663 28.02 -17.90 -12.97
C ASN A 663 26.91 -18.95 -12.86
N LYS A 664 27.04 -19.89 -11.93
CA LYS A 664 26.08 -20.99 -11.77
C LYS A 664 25.57 -21.11 -10.35
N THR A 665 24.31 -21.50 -10.21
CA THR A 665 23.71 -21.88 -8.93
C THR A 665 23.22 -23.33 -8.98
N GLY A 666 23.09 -23.98 -7.83
CA GLY A 666 22.64 -25.36 -7.74
C GLY A 666 23.59 -26.34 -8.45
N THR A 667 23.03 -27.27 -9.22
CA THR A 667 23.75 -28.26 -10.02
C THR A 667 23.87 -27.87 -11.49
N ALA A 668 23.32 -26.71 -11.88
CA ALA A 668 23.34 -26.20 -13.25
C ALA A 668 24.79 -26.05 -13.77
N ASN A 669 25.03 -26.52 -15.00
CA ASN A 669 26.35 -26.49 -15.63
C ASN A 669 26.24 -26.41 -17.16
N GLY A 670 27.33 -26.04 -17.84
CA GLY A 670 27.40 -25.97 -19.29
C GLY A 670 28.80 -25.64 -19.81
N THR A 671 28.99 -25.69 -21.13
CA THR A 671 30.28 -25.42 -21.80
C THR A 671 30.21 -24.14 -22.64
N ILE A 672 31.19 -23.25 -22.50
CA ILE A 672 31.23 -21.95 -23.18
C ILE A 672 31.97 -22.03 -24.52
N THR A 673 31.43 -21.36 -25.53
CA THR A 673 32.12 -21.05 -26.80
C THR A 673 31.88 -19.59 -27.18
N VAL A 674 32.84 -18.95 -27.85
CA VAL A 674 32.71 -17.55 -28.31
C VAL A 674 32.82 -17.49 -29.83
N THR A 675 31.83 -16.87 -30.48
CA THR A 675 31.85 -16.60 -31.93
C THR A 675 31.90 -15.08 -32.17
N ASN A 676 32.56 -14.68 -33.27
CA ASN A 676 32.78 -13.27 -33.62
C ASN A 676 33.51 -12.46 -32.52
N GLY A 677 34.40 -13.07 -31.74
CA GLY A 677 35.11 -12.46 -30.62
C GLY A 677 35.94 -11.20 -30.93
N THR A 678 36.10 -10.85 -32.20
CA THR A 678 36.83 -9.67 -32.68
C THR A 678 35.94 -8.56 -33.24
N THR A 679 34.61 -8.75 -33.23
CA THR A 679 33.65 -7.72 -33.66
C THR A 679 33.10 -6.98 -32.45
N ASN A 680 32.39 -5.87 -32.68
CA ASN A 680 31.72 -5.13 -31.60
C ASN A 680 30.49 -5.85 -31.04
N THR A 681 30.12 -7.01 -31.59
CA THR A 681 28.94 -7.80 -31.20
C THR A 681 29.23 -9.31 -31.13
N PRO A 682 30.16 -9.77 -30.28
CA PRO A 682 30.46 -11.19 -30.17
C PRO A 682 29.31 -11.94 -29.49
N THR A 683 29.17 -13.22 -29.82
CA THR A 683 28.15 -14.10 -29.24
C THR A 683 28.81 -15.16 -28.36
N VAL A 684 28.41 -15.20 -27.08
CA VAL A 684 28.82 -16.24 -26.12
C VAL A 684 27.73 -17.31 -26.11
N THR A 685 28.10 -18.54 -26.43
CA THR A 685 27.16 -19.68 -26.48
C THR A 685 27.47 -20.68 -25.38
N ILE A 686 26.48 -20.97 -24.54
CA ILE A 686 26.53 -22.01 -23.51
C ILE A 686 25.83 -23.26 -24.05
N SER A 687 26.58 -24.34 -24.22
CA SER A 687 26.10 -25.64 -24.72
C SER A 687 26.17 -26.71 -23.63
N SER A 688 25.72 -27.93 -23.95
CA SER A 688 25.76 -29.09 -23.04
C SER A 688 25.23 -28.79 -21.64
N ILE A 689 24.11 -28.07 -21.59
CA ILE A 689 23.48 -27.60 -20.35
C ILE A 689 22.86 -28.77 -19.60
N THR A 690 23.12 -28.86 -18.29
CA THR A 690 22.61 -29.92 -17.39
C THR A 690 22.37 -29.39 -15.98
N GLY A 691 21.53 -30.06 -15.19
CA GLY A 691 21.33 -29.80 -13.76
C GLY A 691 20.22 -28.78 -13.49
N ASP A 692 20.06 -28.38 -12.24
CA ASP A 692 19.01 -27.44 -11.82
C ASP A 692 19.62 -26.20 -11.16
N GLY A 693 19.05 -25.04 -11.43
CA GLY A 693 19.50 -23.75 -10.88
C GLY A 693 19.48 -22.67 -11.94
N THR A 694 20.47 -21.79 -11.92
CA THR A 694 20.58 -20.69 -12.87
C THR A 694 21.97 -20.61 -13.47
N LEU A 695 22.06 -20.22 -14.75
CA LEU A 695 23.31 -19.94 -15.44
C LEU A 695 23.32 -18.49 -15.94
N GLY A 696 24.44 -17.82 -15.77
CA GLY A 696 24.76 -16.54 -16.37
C GLY A 696 26.26 -16.44 -16.65
N ILE A 697 26.69 -15.35 -17.26
CA ILE A 697 28.10 -15.14 -17.61
C ILE A 697 28.63 -13.84 -17.03
N SER A 698 29.92 -13.81 -16.73
CA SER A 698 30.68 -12.57 -16.54
C SER A 698 31.80 -12.53 -17.56
N ILE A 699 32.04 -11.36 -18.13
CA ILE A 699 33.12 -11.08 -19.05
C ILE A 699 34.23 -10.34 -18.28
N ALA A 700 35.46 -10.84 -18.36
CA ALA A 700 36.61 -10.20 -17.72
C ALA A 700 36.89 -8.80 -18.31
N ALA A 701 37.55 -7.94 -17.51
CA ALA A 701 38.06 -6.67 -17.98
C ALA A 701 39.13 -6.86 -19.06
N GLY A 702 39.32 -5.84 -19.91
CA GLY A 702 40.36 -5.83 -20.94
C GLY A 702 40.00 -6.54 -22.24
N THR A 703 38.72 -6.84 -22.47
CA THR A 703 38.25 -7.56 -23.66
C THR A 703 38.01 -6.65 -24.87
N ALA A 704 38.04 -5.34 -24.69
CA ALA A 704 38.12 -4.35 -25.76
C ALA A 704 39.02 -3.16 -25.38
N SER A 705 39.48 -2.42 -26.38
CA SER A 705 40.34 -1.23 -26.21
C SER A 705 40.09 -0.15 -27.24
N ASN A 706 40.37 1.09 -26.87
CA ASN A 706 40.49 2.27 -27.73
C ASN A 706 41.67 3.14 -27.26
N ALA A 707 41.81 4.37 -27.78
CA ALA A 707 42.86 5.31 -27.38
C ALA A 707 42.76 5.75 -25.91
N GLU A 708 41.57 5.71 -25.32
CA GLU A 708 41.26 6.16 -23.97
C GLU A 708 41.50 5.07 -22.90
N GLY A 709 41.52 3.79 -23.30
CA GLY A 709 41.88 2.68 -22.41
C GLY A 709 41.22 1.35 -22.79
N THR A 710 41.16 0.43 -21.82
CA THR A 710 40.57 -0.90 -21.99
C THR A 710 39.24 -1.03 -21.26
N SER A 711 38.34 -1.86 -21.77
CA SER A 711 37.02 -2.07 -21.18
C SER A 711 37.09 -2.59 -19.76
N ALA A 712 36.17 -2.13 -18.90
CA ALA A 712 35.90 -2.81 -17.64
C ALA A 712 35.30 -4.21 -17.92
N GLY A 713 35.30 -5.07 -16.90
CA GLY A 713 34.58 -6.34 -16.98
C GLY A 713 33.07 -6.09 -16.95
N ALA A 714 32.29 -7.01 -17.52
CA ALA A 714 30.84 -6.97 -17.47
C ALA A 714 30.26 -8.19 -16.77
N GLY A 715 29.10 -7.99 -16.16
CA GLY A 715 28.35 -9.03 -15.47
C GLY A 715 28.50 -8.99 -13.94
N PRO A 716 27.89 -9.96 -13.23
CA PRO A 716 27.13 -11.09 -13.76
C PRO A 716 25.96 -10.69 -14.66
N SER A 717 25.79 -11.37 -15.79
CA SER A 717 24.65 -11.17 -16.69
C SER A 717 23.35 -11.55 -15.98
N THR A 718 22.21 -11.12 -16.54
CA THR A 718 20.93 -11.76 -16.22
C THR A 718 21.05 -13.26 -16.44
N THR A 719 20.65 -14.06 -15.46
CA THR A 719 20.69 -15.51 -15.54
C THR A 719 19.46 -16.06 -16.24
N PHE A 720 19.60 -17.19 -16.94
CA PHE A 720 18.46 -18.03 -17.30
C PHE A 720 18.37 -19.23 -16.35
N ILE A 721 17.16 -19.75 -16.18
CA ILE A 721 16.90 -20.93 -15.33
C ILE A 721 17.26 -22.19 -16.13
N VAL A 722 18.06 -23.06 -15.52
CA VAL A 722 18.19 -24.43 -15.95
C VAL A 722 17.28 -25.27 -15.07
N ASP A 723 16.33 -25.92 -15.71
CA ASP A 723 15.35 -26.77 -15.03
C ASP A 723 15.30 -28.12 -15.76
N ASN A 724 15.87 -29.12 -15.13
CA ASN A 724 15.81 -30.53 -15.51
C ASN A 724 14.86 -31.32 -14.59
N THR A 725 14.14 -30.65 -13.68
CA THR A 725 13.25 -31.28 -12.72
C THR A 725 11.88 -31.51 -13.35
N SER A 726 11.50 -32.77 -13.44
CA SER A 726 10.19 -33.16 -13.97
C SER A 726 9.05 -32.78 -13.01
N PRO A 727 7.91 -32.26 -13.51
CA PRO A 727 6.75 -31.99 -12.66
C PRO A 727 6.24 -33.28 -12.01
N THR A 728 5.99 -33.26 -10.71
CA THR A 728 5.36 -34.37 -9.99
C THR A 728 3.87 -34.12 -9.83
N VAL A 729 3.04 -35.16 -9.89
CA VAL A 729 1.58 -35.04 -9.74
C VAL A 729 1.10 -35.80 -8.51
N THR A 730 0.43 -35.10 -7.61
CA THR A 730 -0.28 -35.68 -6.48
C THR A 730 -1.76 -35.78 -6.81
N VAL A 731 -2.32 -36.98 -6.72
CA VAL A 731 -3.74 -37.24 -6.96
C VAL A 731 -4.44 -37.42 -5.62
N ALA A 732 -5.37 -36.53 -5.28
CA ALA A 732 -6.15 -36.56 -4.05
C ALA A 732 -7.64 -36.76 -4.34
N ALA A 733 -8.37 -37.39 -3.42
CA ALA A 733 -9.82 -37.52 -3.48
C ALA A 733 -10.45 -36.60 -2.42
N ASN A 734 -11.63 -36.04 -2.71
CA ASN A 734 -12.38 -35.23 -1.74
C ASN A 734 -13.07 -36.04 -0.63
N THR A 735 -12.92 -37.36 -0.67
CA THR A 735 -13.42 -38.31 0.34
C THR A 735 -12.28 -39.06 0.99
N SER A 736 -12.55 -39.76 2.09
CA SER A 736 -11.64 -40.77 2.62
C SER A 736 -11.38 -41.90 1.63
N ASP A 737 -10.34 -42.70 1.86
CA ASP A 737 -9.96 -43.84 1.01
C ASP A 737 -11.02 -44.95 0.96
N THR A 738 -12.05 -44.88 1.81
CA THR A 738 -13.27 -45.69 1.72
C THR A 738 -14.49 -44.78 1.77
N THR A 739 -15.41 -44.90 0.83
CA THR A 739 -16.57 -44.02 0.71
C THR A 739 -17.82 -44.72 0.17
N ILE A 740 -19.00 -44.16 0.48
CA ILE A 740 -20.32 -44.59 -0.03
C ILE A 740 -20.86 -43.62 -1.09
N GLU A 741 -20.14 -42.53 -1.38
CA GLU A 741 -20.58 -41.50 -2.31
C GLU A 741 -20.79 -42.07 -3.72
N SER A 742 -21.81 -41.58 -4.42
CA SER A 742 -22.09 -41.98 -5.81
C SER A 742 -21.13 -41.32 -6.81
N SER A 743 -20.44 -40.26 -6.41
CA SER A 743 -19.41 -39.57 -7.18
C SER A 743 -18.30 -39.04 -6.29
N VAL A 744 -17.07 -39.05 -6.78
CA VAL A 744 -15.87 -38.53 -6.09
C VAL A 744 -15.21 -37.48 -6.96
N ILE A 745 -14.73 -36.41 -6.35
CA ILE A 745 -13.94 -35.36 -7.01
C ILE A 745 -12.47 -35.66 -6.75
N TYR A 746 -11.70 -35.85 -7.82
CA TYR A 746 -10.25 -35.99 -7.76
C TYR A 746 -9.59 -34.66 -8.06
N THR A 747 -8.63 -34.27 -7.24
CA THR A 747 -7.76 -33.12 -7.46
C THR A 747 -6.39 -33.62 -7.90
N PHE A 748 -5.87 -33.08 -9.00
CA PHE A 748 -4.54 -33.30 -9.51
C PHE A 748 -3.72 -32.05 -9.24
N GLU A 749 -2.75 -32.17 -8.33
CA GLU A 749 -1.85 -31.10 -7.94
C GLU A 749 -0.47 -31.38 -8.53
N PHE A 750 -0.03 -30.57 -9.48
CA PHE A 750 1.32 -30.63 -10.01
C PHE A 750 2.27 -29.76 -9.17
N SER A 751 3.51 -30.22 -8.94
CA SER A 751 4.53 -29.48 -8.19
C SER A 751 4.97 -28.17 -8.85
N GLN A 752 4.58 -27.95 -10.11
CA GLN A 752 4.81 -26.74 -10.88
C GLN A 752 3.77 -26.64 -11.99
N ILE A 753 3.68 -25.46 -12.63
CA ILE A 753 2.76 -25.20 -13.74
C ILE A 753 3.08 -26.14 -14.91
N VAL A 754 2.04 -26.76 -15.47
CA VAL A 754 2.15 -27.66 -16.61
C VAL A 754 1.31 -27.20 -17.79
N THR A 755 1.71 -27.61 -18.99
CA THR A 755 1.00 -27.40 -20.25
C THR A 755 0.74 -28.73 -20.93
N GLY A 756 -0.41 -28.83 -21.61
CA GLY A 756 -0.81 -30.03 -22.34
C GLY A 756 -1.55 -31.08 -21.51
N PHE A 757 -1.83 -30.85 -20.21
CA PHE A 757 -2.62 -31.78 -19.41
C PHE A 757 -4.12 -31.60 -19.67
N ASP A 758 -4.78 -32.67 -20.12
CA ASP A 758 -6.22 -32.72 -20.36
C ASP A 758 -6.88 -34.02 -19.85
N ILE A 759 -8.20 -34.12 -20.04
CA ILE A 759 -8.99 -35.25 -19.54
C ILE A 759 -8.59 -36.61 -20.16
N THR A 760 -7.99 -36.62 -21.35
CA THR A 760 -7.56 -37.83 -22.06
C THR A 760 -6.33 -38.46 -21.43
N ASP A 761 -5.52 -37.66 -20.72
CA ASP A 761 -4.30 -38.08 -20.02
C ASP A 761 -4.55 -38.85 -18.71
N ILE A 762 -5.79 -38.81 -18.22
CA ILE A 762 -6.20 -39.44 -16.98
C ILE A 762 -6.75 -40.84 -17.30
N THR A 763 -6.37 -41.88 -16.57
CA THR A 763 -7.02 -43.19 -16.66
C THR A 763 -7.86 -43.43 -15.41
N VAL A 764 -9.12 -43.84 -15.58
CA VAL A 764 -10.04 -44.17 -14.47
C VAL A 764 -10.51 -45.61 -14.63
N THR A 765 -10.39 -46.41 -13.57
CA THR A 765 -10.93 -47.78 -13.52
C THR A 765 -12.18 -47.83 -12.63
N ASN A 766 -13.19 -48.61 -13.03
CA ASN A 766 -14.45 -48.77 -12.28
C ASN A 766 -15.21 -47.46 -11.98
N GLY A 767 -15.13 -46.49 -12.88
CA GLY A 767 -15.85 -45.22 -12.81
C GLY A 767 -15.92 -44.53 -14.17
N THR A 768 -16.86 -43.60 -14.32
CA THR A 768 -17.03 -42.81 -15.54
C THR A 768 -16.51 -41.40 -15.31
N LYS A 769 -15.62 -40.91 -16.19
CA LYS A 769 -15.12 -39.53 -16.16
C LYS A 769 -16.26 -38.55 -16.45
N GLY A 770 -16.43 -37.56 -15.57
CA GLY A 770 -17.39 -36.47 -15.70
C GLY A 770 -16.69 -35.15 -16.00
N THR A 771 -17.12 -34.08 -15.33
CA THR A 771 -16.59 -32.73 -15.52
C THR A 771 -15.12 -32.65 -15.15
N PHE A 772 -14.29 -32.20 -16.10
CA PHE A 772 -12.89 -31.85 -15.89
C PHE A 772 -12.73 -30.34 -15.90
N THR A 773 -12.06 -29.80 -14.88
CA THR A 773 -11.90 -28.35 -14.68
C THR A 773 -10.45 -28.04 -14.38
N ALA A 774 -9.82 -27.17 -15.18
CA ALA A 774 -8.58 -26.52 -14.79
C ALA A 774 -8.91 -25.42 -13.76
N VAL A 775 -8.35 -25.53 -12.55
CA VAL A 775 -8.56 -24.56 -11.47
C VAL A 775 -7.58 -23.41 -11.64
N ASP A 776 -6.31 -23.74 -11.88
CA ASP A 776 -5.23 -22.84 -12.22
C ASP A 776 -4.18 -23.58 -13.08
N GLY A 777 -2.95 -23.05 -13.17
CA GLY A 777 -1.89 -23.60 -14.03
C GLY A 777 -1.25 -24.91 -13.54
N ASN A 778 -1.47 -25.31 -12.29
CA ASN A 778 -0.92 -26.56 -11.73
C ASN A 778 -1.97 -27.42 -10.99
N THR A 779 -3.21 -26.94 -10.87
CA THR A 779 -4.30 -27.63 -10.17
C THR A 779 -5.46 -27.93 -11.11
N TYR A 780 -5.89 -29.18 -11.14
CA TYR A 780 -7.00 -29.65 -11.97
C TYR A 780 -7.96 -30.50 -11.13
N THR A 781 -9.23 -30.55 -11.51
CA THR A 781 -10.21 -31.42 -10.88
C THR A 781 -10.96 -32.27 -11.89
N LEU A 782 -11.30 -33.50 -11.50
CA LEU A 782 -12.14 -34.41 -12.27
C LEU A 782 -13.22 -35.00 -11.37
N VAL A 783 -14.48 -34.85 -11.76
CA VAL A 783 -15.59 -35.59 -11.15
C VAL A 783 -15.64 -36.99 -11.74
N VAL A 784 -15.67 -38.03 -10.91
CA VAL A 784 -15.80 -39.43 -11.34
C VAL A 784 -17.07 -40.03 -10.73
N THR A 785 -17.96 -40.56 -11.57
CA THR A 785 -19.17 -41.26 -11.13
C THR A 785 -18.90 -42.74 -10.94
N ASN A 786 -19.28 -43.29 -9.78
CA ASN A 786 -18.97 -44.66 -9.37
C ASN A 786 -19.91 -45.68 -10.01
N SER A 787 -19.38 -46.84 -10.43
CA SER A 787 -20.16 -47.91 -11.07
C SER A 787 -20.71 -48.96 -10.08
N GLY A 788 -20.88 -48.58 -8.81
CA GLY A 788 -21.25 -49.46 -7.70
C GLY A 788 -20.07 -49.78 -6.76
N ALA A 789 -20.23 -50.78 -5.90
CA ALA A 789 -19.18 -51.19 -4.97
C ALA A 789 -17.98 -51.78 -5.72
N CYS A 790 -16.81 -51.14 -5.61
CA CYS A 790 -15.60 -51.49 -6.35
C CYS A 790 -14.36 -50.86 -5.73
N THR A 791 -13.19 -51.29 -6.17
CA THR A 791 -11.94 -50.52 -5.98
C THR A 791 -11.75 -49.64 -7.21
N GLN A 792 -11.71 -48.33 -7.01
CA GLN A 792 -11.53 -47.33 -8.06
C GLN A 792 -10.08 -46.82 -8.03
N THR A 793 -9.42 -46.81 -9.18
CA THR A 793 -8.08 -46.23 -9.35
C THR A 793 -8.11 -45.14 -10.41
N VAL A 794 -7.54 -43.98 -10.09
CA VAL A 794 -7.33 -42.85 -10.98
C VAL A 794 -5.83 -42.64 -11.14
N THR A 795 -5.34 -42.62 -12.38
CA THR A 795 -3.91 -42.57 -12.73
C THR A 795 -3.64 -41.46 -13.74
N VAL A 796 -2.52 -40.78 -13.57
CA VAL A 796 -1.88 -39.90 -14.56
C VAL A 796 -0.54 -40.54 -14.92
N GLU A 797 -0.33 -40.84 -16.20
CA GLU A 797 0.91 -41.47 -16.68
C GLU A 797 2.05 -40.44 -16.78
N ALA A 798 3.29 -40.93 -16.86
CA ALA A 798 4.44 -40.06 -17.05
C ALA A 798 4.50 -39.52 -18.50
N GLY A 799 4.89 -38.25 -18.65
CA GLY A 799 5.11 -37.59 -19.95
C GLY A 799 3.86 -37.22 -20.74
N VAL A 800 2.70 -37.16 -20.08
CA VAL A 800 1.45 -36.70 -20.69
C VAL A 800 1.38 -35.17 -20.75
N CYS A 801 2.04 -34.47 -19.84
CA CYS A 801 2.17 -33.02 -19.83
C CYS A 801 3.60 -32.59 -19.57
N ILE A 802 3.90 -31.33 -19.87
CA ILE A 802 5.23 -30.74 -19.72
C ILE A 802 5.19 -29.43 -18.94
N ASP A 803 6.25 -29.10 -18.22
CA ASP A 803 6.44 -27.77 -17.67
C ASP A 803 6.95 -26.76 -18.73
N VAL A 804 7.25 -25.54 -18.27
CA VAL A 804 7.80 -24.45 -19.09
C VAL A 804 9.19 -24.80 -19.66
N ALA A 805 10.00 -25.55 -18.93
CA ALA A 805 11.32 -26.01 -19.37
C ALA A 805 11.24 -27.23 -20.31
N THR A 806 10.02 -27.71 -20.59
CA THR A 806 9.67 -28.89 -21.40
C THR A 806 10.01 -30.22 -20.75
N ASN A 807 10.17 -30.30 -19.42
CA ASN A 807 10.34 -31.57 -18.73
C ASN A 807 9.00 -32.32 -18.67
N PRO A 808 8.97 -33.62 -19.05
CA PRO A 808 7.76 -34.44 -18.95
C PRO A 808 7.39 -34.69 -17.49
N ASN A 809 6.09 -34.72 -17.16
CA ASN A 809 5.66 -35.06 -15.80
C ASN A 809 6.02 -36.49 -15.40
N THR A 810 6.13 -36.72 -14.10
CA THR A 810 6.16 -38.07 -13.52
C THR A 810 4.74 -38.59 -13.29
N SER A 811 4.59 -39.91 -13.20
CA SER A 811 3.29 -40.56 -12.99
C SER A 811 2.77 -40.38 -11.56
N GLY A 812 1.46 -40.31 -11.37
CA GLY A 812 0.81 -40.33 -10.05
C GLY A 812 -0.52 -41.06 -10.08
N SER A 813 -0.95 -41.63 -8.95
CA SER A 813 -2.21 -42.36 -8.87
C SER A 813 -2.86 -42.26 -7.48
N LYS A 814 -4.18 -42.45 -7.45
CA LYS A 814 -4.98 -42.57 -6.23
C LYS A 814 -5.90 -43.78 -6.34
N VAL A 815 -5.95 -44.57 -5.27
CA VAL A 815 -6.85 -45.72 -5.12
C VAL A 815 -7.81 -45.45 -3.96
N ILE A 816 -9.10 -45.70 -4.18
CA ILE A 816 -10.13 -45.66 -3.14
C ILE A 816 -11.06 -46.88 -3.24
N ILE A 817 -11.75 -47.20 -2.15
CA ILE A 817 -12.74 -48.28 -2.07
C ILE A 817 -14.14 -47.66 -2.00
N ILE A 818 -14.97 -47.99 -2.99
CA ILE A 818 -16.39 -47.65 -2.99
C ILE A 818 -17.17 -48.81 -2.38
N VAL A 819 -17.94 -48.55 -1.33
CA VAL A 819 -18.82 -49.53 -0.68
C VAL A 819 -20.29 -49.20 -0.95
N ASN A 820 -21.12 -50.24 -1.09
CA ASN A 820 -22.56 -50.09 -1.17
C ASN A 820 -23.17 -50.53 0.17
N VAL A 821 -24.01 -49.70 0.77
CA VAL A 821 -24.64 -50.01 2.06
C VAL A 821 -26.07 -50.47 1.83
N PRO A 822 -26.48 -51.67 2.28
CA PRO A 822 -27.84 -52.17 2.06
C PRO A 822 -28.85 -51.31 2.84
N MET A 823 -29.80 -50.73 2.10
CA MET A 823 -30.87 -49.89 2.61
C MET A 823 -32.19 -50.68 2.67
N THR A 824 -32.94 -50.56 3.75
CA THR A 824 -34.24 -51.23 3.97
C THR A 824 -35.37 -50.20 3.98
N LYS A 825 -36.43 -50.42 3.21
CA LYS A 825 -37.62 -49.56 3.27
C LYS A 825 -38.36 -49.76 4.58
N ILE A 826 -39.03 -48.73 5.09
CA ILE A 826 -39.87 -48.87 6.29
C ILE A 826 -40.95 -49.96 6.14
N GLN A 827 -41.54 -50.14 4.96
CA GLN A 827 -42.55 -51.20 4.70
C GLN A 827 -42.01 -52.62 4.87
N ASP A 828 -40.71 -52.80 4.71
CA ASP A 828 -40.04 -54.10 4.80
C ASP A 828 -39.55 -54.39 6.23
N MET A 829 -39.76 -53.46 7.17
CA MET A 829 -39.40 -53.61 8.57
C MET A 829 -40.50 -54.31 9.37
N ALA A 830 -40.10 -55.13 10.34
CA ALA A 830 -41.03 -55.71 11.29
C ALA A 830 -41.54 -54.67 12.30
N ALA A 831 -42.82 -54.75 12.68
CA ALA A 831 -43.35 -53.99 13.82
C ALA A 831 -42.52 -54.26 15.09
N GLY A 832 -42.25 -53.22 15.88
CA GLY A 832 -41.32 -53.26 17.01
C GLY A 832 -39.87 -52.91 16.65
N SER A 833 -39.51 -52.81 15.36
CA SER A 833 -38.17 -52.37 14.94
C SER A 833 -37.86 -50.98 15.47
N ARG A 834 -36.61 -50.79 15.92
CA ARG A 834 -36.11 -49.51 16.40
C ARG A 834 -35.43 -48.76 15.26
N ILE A 835 -35.87 -47.53 15.05
CA ILE A 835 -35.26 -46.64 14.07
C ILE A 835 -34.77 -45.37 14.74
N ILE A 836 -33.69 -44.79 14.24
CA ILE A 836 -33.24 -43.43 14.56
C ILE A 836 -33.71 -42.52 13.43
N PHE A 837 -34.62 -41.62 13.75
CA PHE A 837 -35.16 -40.62 12.84
C PHE A 837 -35.18 -39.26 13.54
N SER A 838 -34.57 -38.25 12.91
CA SER A 838 -34.34 -36.93 13.50
C SER A 838 -33.63 -37.00 14.85
N ASP A 839 -32.52 -37.74 14.88
CA ASP A 839 -31.66 -37.96 16.06
C ASP A 839 -32.39 -38.50 17.29
N ARG A 840 -33.59 -39.07 17.07
CA ARG A 840 -34.45 -39.62 18.10
C ARG A 840 -34.78 -41.05 17.77
N GLN A 841 -34.92 -41.84 18.81
CA GLN A 841 -35.34 -43.23 18.68
C GLN A 841 -36.86 -43.29 18.52
N TRP A 842 -37.31 -44.11 17.58
CA TRP A 842 -38.71 -44.42 17.33
C TRP A 842 -38.90 -45.92 17.25
N ILE A 843 -40.11 -46.38 17.52
CA ILE A 843 -40.53 -47.76 17.31
C ILE A 843 -41.55 -47.79 16.18
N VAL A 844 -41.34 -48.68 15.21
CA VAL A 844 -42.31 -48.94 14.15
C VAL A 844 -43.52 -49.66 14.74
N ILE A 845 -44.69 -49.02 14.66
CA ILE A 845 -45.96 -49.60 15.10
C ILE A 845 -46.67 -50.28 13.92
N ASP A 846 -46.75 -49.57 12.80
CA ASP A 846 -47.38 -50.07 11.58
C ASP A 846 -46.57 -49.59 10.37
N GLN A 847 -45.87 -50.53 9.75
CA GLN A 847 -45.03 -50.31 8.59
C GLN A 847 -45.82 -49.99 7.32
N ALA A 848 -47.07 -50.45 7.20
CA ALA A 848 -47.89 -50.21 6.02
C ALA A 848 -48.32 -48.74 5.92
N THR A 849 -48.40 -48.06 7.06
CA THR A 849 -48.88 -46.68 7.16
C THR A 849 -47.83 -45.72 7.74
N GLY A 850 -46.60 -46.21 7.91
CA GLY A 850 -45.45 -45.46 8.41
C GLY A 850 -45.59 -44.97 9.86
N LEU A 851 -46.45 -45.59 10.67
CA LEU A 851 -46.75 -45.13 12.03
C LEU A 851 -45.62 -45.47 12.99
N LEU A 852 -45.13 -44.43 13.66
CA LEU A 852 -44.04 -44.48 14.62
C LEU A 852 -44.47 -43.94 15.97
N VAL A 853 -43.94 -44.51 17.06
CA VAL A 853 -44.10 -43.97 18.42
C VAL A 853 -42.75 -43.76 19.08
N SER A 854 -42.63 -42.70 19.87
CA SER A 854 -41.44 -42.48 20.69
C SER A 854 -41.42 -43.42 21.90
N PRO A 855 -40.33 -44.17 22.13
CA PRO A 855 -40.10 -44.95 23.33
C PRO A 855 -39.52 -44.13 24.48
N LYS A 856 -39.33 -42.82 24.33
CA LYS A 856 -38.87 -41.90 25.38
C LYS A 856 -39.81 -40.71 25.52
N SER A 857 -39.95 -40.21 26.75
CA SER A 857 -40.73 -38.99 27.01
C SER A 857 -39.99 -37.76 26.47
N ILE A 858 -40.71 -36.82 25.84
CA ILE A 858 -40.11 -35.64 25.19
C ILE A 858 -40.28 -34.33 25.98
N SER A 859 -41.28 -34.24 26.88
CA SER A 859 -41.51 -33.10 27.78
C SER A 859 -42.62 -33.41 28.79
N ARG A 860 -42.83 -32.52 29.77
CA ARG A 860 -44.00 -32.51 30.66
C ARG A 860 -44.98 -31.47 30.16
N LYS A 861 -46.09 -31.91 29.57
CA LYS A 861 -47.13 -31.01 29.07
C LYS A 861 -48.51 -31.58 29.38
N ALA A 862 -49.41 -30.73 29.84
CA ALA A 862 -50.79 -31.15 30.08
C ALA A 862 -51.50 -31.37 28.75
N PHE A 863 -52.40 -32.34 28.74
CA PHE A 863 -53.23 -32.63 27.57
C PHE A 863 -54.07 -31.41 27.20
N ASP A 864 -54.70 -30.80 28.21
CA ASP A 864 -55.66 -29.71 28.05
C ASP A 864 -55.77 -28.89 29.35
N VAL A 865 -55.07 -27.74 29.40
CA VAL A 865 -54.96 -26.92 30.63
C VAL A 865 -56.21 -26.10 30.92
N ASP A 866 -56.90 -25.68 29.88
CA ASP A 866 -58.11 -24.87 29.91
C ASP A 866 -59.41 -25.69 29.92
N ASN A 867 -59.28 -27.02 30.05
CA ASN A 867 -60.39 -27.95 30.29
C ASN A 867 -61.45 -27.93 29.17
N THR A 868 -61.00 -27.70 27.93
CA THR A 868 -61.80 -27.72 26.69
C THR A 868 -62.19 -29.13 26.25
N GLN A 869 -61.51 -30.14 26.79
CA GLN A 869 -61.69 -31.58 26.62
C GLN A 869 -61.47 -32.07 25.19
N ILE A 870 -60.73 -31.31 24.38
CA ILE A 870 -60.52 -31.61 22.95
C ILE A 870 -59.03 -31.51 22.64
N TYR A 871 -58.44 -32.56 22.08
CA TYR A 871 -57.13 -32.44 21.46
C TYR A 871 -57.21 -31.47 20.27
N SER A 872 -56.57 -30.32 20.39
CA SER A 872 -56.63 -29.24 19.40
C SER A 872 -55.23 -28.81 18.97
N PRO A 873 -54.85 -29.01 17.70
CA PRO A 873 -53.55 -28.57 17.18
C PRO A 873 -53.45 -27.04 17.00
N SER A 874 -54.57 -26.33 17.07
CA SER A 874 -54.65 -24.88 16.94
C SER A 874 -54.74 -24.15 18.29
N ASP A 875 -55.05 -24.87 19.37
CA ASP A 875 -55.16 -24.28 20.70
C ASP A 875 -53.83 -24.36 21.46
N ASN A 876 -53.22 -23.21 21.73
CA ASN A 876 -51.89 -23.13 22.34
C ASN A 876 -51.84 -23.57 23.81
N ASN A 877 -52.99 -23.74 24.47
CA ASN A 877 -53.08 -24.30 25.83
C ASN A 877 -53.13 -25.83 25.83
N ASN A 878 -53.35 -26.44 24.66
CA ASN A 878 -53.46 -27.87 24.48
C ASN A 878 -52.14 -28.51 24.05
N ILE A 879 -51.97 -29.80 24.36
CA ILE A 879 -50.79 -30.58 23.95
C ILE A 879 -50.66 -30.72 22.43
N GLY A 880 -51.78 -30.69 21.70
CA GLY A 880 -51.79 -30.82 20.25
C GLY A 880 -51.07 -29.68 19.53
N TYR A 881 -51.26 -28.45 20.00
CA TYR A 881 -50.54 -27.29 19.44
C TYR A 881 -49.04 -27.39 19.69
N TYR A 882 -48.64 -27.78 20.91
CA TYR A 882 -47.22 -27.98 21.23
C TYR A 882 -46.58 -29.03 20.30
N LEU A 883 -47.25 -30.17 20.10
CA LEU A 883 -46.74 -31.23 19.23
C LEU A 883 -46.54 -30.76 17.78
N ASN A 884 -47.47 -29.98 17.24
CA ASN A 884 -47.48 -29.59 15.83
C ASN A 884 -46.74 -28.29 15.50
N ASN A 885 -46.66 -27.35 16.46
CA ASN A 885 -46.04 -26.03 16.23
C ASN A 885 -44.71 -25.87 16.96
N THR A 886 -44.47 -26.60 18.05
CA THR A 886 -43.20 -26.52 18.78
C THR A 886 -42.34 -27.74 18.52
N TYR A 887 -42.86 -28.94 18.80
CA TYR A 887 -42.08 -30.18 18.67
C TYR A 887 -41.77 -30.52 17.21
N TYR A 888 -42.75 -30.47 16.31
CA TYR A 888 -42.55 -30.64 14.87
C TYR A 888 -41.53 -29.65 14.28
N ASN A 889 -41.43 -28.45 14.86
CA ASN A 889 -40.48 -27.45 14.36
C ASN A 889 -39.02 -27.73 14.74
N THR A 890 -38.76 -28.71 15.62
CA THR A 890 -37.40 -29.20 15.91
C THR A 890 -36.78 -30.05 14.79
N PHE A 891 -37.57 -30.44 13.78
CA PHE A 891 -37.13 -31.24 12.64
C PHE A 891 -36.53 -30.36 11.54
N THR A 892 -35.54 -30.86 10.79
CA THR A 892 -34.97 -30.14 9.62
C THR A 892 -35.97 -30.05 8.47
N VAL A 893 -35.73 -29.19 7.48
CA VAL A 893 -36.61 -29.05 6.30
C VAL A 893 -36.76 -30.37 5.54
N ALA A 894 -35.68 -31.11 5.32
CA ALA A 894 -35.71 -32.41 4.66
C ALA A 894 -36.49 -33.46 5.47
N GLN A 895 -36.31 -33.48 6.80
CA GLN A 895 -37.04 -34.38 7.69
C GLN A 895 -38.54 -34.03 7.78
N LYS A 896 -38.89 -32.75 7.73
CA LYS A 896 -40.29 -32.30 7.66
C LYS A 896 -40.97 -32.78 6.39
N ALA A 897 -40.27 -32.81 5.25
CA ALA A 897 -40.82 -33.24 3.98
C ALA A 897 -41.25 -34.73 3.97
N ILE A 898 -40.64 -35.55 4.83
CA ILE A 898 -40.99 -36.97 4.95
C ILE A 898 -42.05 -37.26 6.01
N ILE A 899 -42.38 -36.29 6.88
CA ILE A 899 -43.45 -36.42 7.88
C ILE A 899 -44.79 -36.04 7.25
N LYS A 900 -45.76 -36.94 7.37
CA LYS A 900 -47.10 -36.77 6.79
C LYS A 900 -48.04 -36.03 7.73
N ASP A 901 -49.00 -35.35 7.11
CA ASP A 901 -50.25 -35.06 7.82
C ASP A 901 -50.99 -36.36 8.08
N SER A 902 -51.39 -36.54 9.32
CA SER A 902 -52.04 -37.75 9.81
C SER A 902 -53.40 -37.34 10.34
N THR A 903 -54.46 -37.94 9.82
CA THR A 903 -55.79 -37.78 10.42
C THR A 903 -55.87 -38.69 11.63
N TRP A 904 -56.32 -38.14 12.76
CA TRP A 904 -56.51 -38.80 14.06
C TRP A 904 -57.97 -38.66 14.47
N ASN A 905 -58.63 -39.74 14.86
CA ASN A 905 -60.02 -39.69 15.29
C ASN A 905 -60.07 -39.39 16.79
N ILE A 906 -60.99 -38.52 17.20
CA ILE A 906 -61.22 -38.13 18.59
C ILE A 906 -62.57 -38.71 19.06
N GLY A 907 -62.61 -39.26 20.27
CA GLY A 907 -63.82 -39.89 20.84
C GLY A 907 -63.61 -40.42 22.25
N ASN A 908 -64.66 -40.96 22.88
CA ASN A 908 -64.51 -41.76 24.11
C ASN A 908 -64.24 -43.24 23.75
N GLU A 909 -63.92 -44.07 24.74
CA GLU A 909 -63.56 -45.50 24.54
C GLU A 909 -64.61 -46.30 23.76
N SER A 910 -65.86 -45.82 23.71
CA SER A 910 -66.98 -46.49 23.02
C SER A 910 -67.27 -45.95 21.62
N ASN A 911 -66.76 -44.76 21.27
CA ASN A 911 -67.17 -44.03 20.06
C ASN A 911 -66.04 -43.18 19.46
N GLU A 912 -64.96 -43.83 19.01
CA GLU A 912 -63.88 -43.20 18.22
C GLU A 912 -64.34 -42.71 16.82
N THR A 913 -65.64 -42.72 16.48
CA THR A 913 -66.15 -42.45 15.11
C THR A 913 -66.77 -41.06 14.89
N GLY A 914 -66.83 -40.21 15.92
CA GLY A 914 -67.60 -38.96 15.85
C GLY A 914 -66.94 -37.76 15.17
N SER A 915 -65.60 -37.60 15.30
CA SER A 915 -64.84 -36.45 14.79
C SER A 915 -63.37 -36.82 14.55
N SER A 916 -62.67 -36.08 13.68
CA SER A 916 -61.23 -36.29 13.41
C SER A 916 -60.46 -34.99 13.22
N VAL A 917 -59.17 -34.99 13.56
CA VAL A 917 -58.24 -33.87 13.39
C VAL A 917 -57.04 -34.31 12.56
N THR A 918 -56.58 -33.46 11.65
CA THR A 918 -55.40 -33.76 10.82
C THR A 918 -54.19 -32.99 11.35
N THR A 919 -53.12 -33.71 11.71
CA THR A 919 -51.91 -33.14 12.32
C THR A 919 -50.64 -33.88 11.89
N LYS A 920 -49.48 -33.21 11.93
CA LYS A 920 -48.16 -33.79 11.63
C LYS A 920 -47.66 -34.74 12.71
N ILE A 921 -47.80 -34.29 13.96
CA ILE A 921 -47.44 -35.04 15.16
C ILE A 921 -48.68 -35.17 16.04
N GLY A 922 -48.87 -36.32 16.67
CA GLY A 922 -50.03 -36.62 17.51
C GLY A 922 -49.70 -37.54 18.68
N LEU A 923 -50.75 -38.10 19.27
CA LEU A 923 -50.71 -39.20 20.24
C LEU A 923 -51.27 -40.46 19.57
N LEU A 924 -51.23 -41.62 20.24
CA LEU A 924 -51.83 -42.84 19.68
C LEU A 924 -53.36 -42.85 19.85
N ARG A 925 -54.07 -43.41 18.87
CA ARG A 925 -55.48 -43.83 19.04
C ARG A 925 -55.56 -45.07 19.91
N GLU A 926 -56.73 -45.36 20.47
CA GLU A 926 -56.92 -46.58 21.26
C GLU A 926 -56.77 -47.83 20.39
N SER A 927 -57.32 -47.81 19.18
CA SER A 927 -57.16 -48.87 18.18
C SER A 927 -55.69 -49.13 17.81
N GLU A 928 -54.90 -48.08 17.55
CA GLU A 928 -53.47 -48.17 17.22
C GLU A 928 -52.65 -48.68 18.42
N TYR A 929 -52.97 -48.19 19.62
CA TYR A 929 -52.37 -48.66 20.86
C TYR A 929 -52.70 -50.14 21.14
N ASN A 930 -53.95 -50.56 20.99
CA ASN A 930 -54.37 -51.95 21.21
C ASN A 930 -53.70 -52.89 20.21
N ALA A 931 -53.54 -52.48 18.95
CA ALA A 931 -52.78 -53.22 17.94
C ALA A 931 -51.31 -53.36 18.36
N ALA A 932 -50.66 -52.26 18.74
CA ALA A 932 -49.27 -52.26 19.20
C ALA A 932 -49.05 -53.09 20.48
N LYS A 933 -50.01 -53.06 21.41
CA LYS A 933 -50.00 -53.87 22.64
C LYS A 933 -50.15 -55.36 22.33
N THR A 934 -51.08 -55.72 21.43
CA THR A 934 -51.27 -57.12 20.98
C THR A 934 -50.01 -57.64 20.29
N ALA A 935 -49.29 -56.78 19.57
CA ALA A 935 -48.00 -57.08 18.96
C ALA A 935 -46.82 -57.11 19.95
N GLY A 936 -47.05 -56.89 21.26
CA GLY A 936 -46.01 -56.98 22.29
C GLY A 936 -45.00 -55.83 22.29
N ILE A 937 -45.33 -54.69 21.68
CA ILE A 937 -44.40 -53.58 21.47
C ILE A 937 -44.09 -52.83 22.79
N PHE A 938 -45.03 -52.77 23.72
CA PHE A 938 -44.88 -52.10 25.02
C PHE A 938 -44.50 -53.11 26.10
N ASN A 939 -43.19 -53.31 26.35
CA ASN A 939 -42.68 -54.22 27.39
C ASN A 939 -41.97 -53.49 28.54
N ALA A 940 -42.10 -54.05 29.75
CA ALA A 940 -41.70 -53.48 31.02
C ALA A 940 -40.18 -53.37 31.19
N GLY A 941 -39.65 -52.14 31.21
CA GLY A 941 -38.25 -51.91 31.55
C GLY A 941 -37.83 -50.46 31.37
N GLY A 942 -37.79 -49.71 32.48
CA GLY A 942 -36.93 -48.54 32.63
C GLY A 942 -37.44 -47.21 32.06
N GLU A 943 -38.57 -46.72 32.56
CA GLU A 943 -38.90 -45.31 32.79
C GLU A 943 -40.33 -45.26 33.38
N TYR A 944 -40.56 -44.54 34.48
CA TYR A 944 -41.90 -44.36 35.09
C TYR A 944 -42.79 -43.42 34.27
N ALA A 945 -42.81 -43.54 32.94
CA ALA A 945 -43.49 -42.63 32.03
C ALA A 945 -44.71 -43.29 31.39
N THR A 946 -45.80 -42.52 31.30
CA THR A 946 -47.09 -42.94 30.75
C THR A 946 -47.23 -42.44 29.31
N TRP A 947 -47.73 -43.24 28.37
CA TRP A 947 -48.19 -42.72 27.06
C TRP A 947 -49.57 -42.11 27.21
N TRP A 948 -49.82 -41.00 26.53
CA TRP A 948 -51.15 -40.41 26.44
C TRP A 948 -51.85 -40.94 25.19
N LEU A 949 -53.14 -41.22 25.27
CA LEU A 949 -53.97 -41.51 24.11
C LEU A 949 -54.81 -40.28 23.73
N ILE A 950 -55.31 -40.26 22.50
CA ILE A 950 -56.09 -39.14 21.93
C ILE A 950 -57.51 -38.99 22.57
N THR A 951 -57.87 -39.78 23.60
CA THR A 951 -59.26 -39.94 24.08
C THR A 951 -59.48 -39.73 25.60
N PRO A 952 -60.61 -39.10 26.02
CA PRO A 952 -61.10 -39.14 27.40
C PRO A 952 -61.58 -40.53 27.84
N TYR A 953 -61.33 -40.91 29.11
CA TYR A 953 -61.49 -42.29 29.63
C TYR A 953 -62.96 -42.73 29.89
N SER A 954 -63.96 -41.85 29.81
CA SER A 954 -65.38 -42.24 29.94
C SER A 954 -66.30 -41.06 29.58
N SER A 955 -67.60 -41.17 29.87
CA SER A 955 -68.52 -40.02 29.89
C SER A 955 -68.15 -38.94 30.91
N ASP A 956 -67.23 -39.22 31.84
CA ASP A 956 -66.61 -38.22 32.72
C ASP A 956 -65.38 -37.61 32.02
N GLY A 957 -65.61 -36.48 31.34
CA GLY A 957 -64.64 -35.74 30.52
C GLY A 957 -63.51 -35.05 31.30
N THR A 958 -63.39 -35.28 32.61
CA THR A 958 -62.32 -34.70 33.44
C THR A 958 -61.00 -35.47 33.38
N ASN A 959 -61.02 -36.70 32.84
CA ASN A 959 -59.85 -37.58 32.76
C ASN A 959 -59.58 -38.05 31.33
N VAL A 960 -58.30 -38.16 30.99
CA VAL A 960 -57.82 -38.78 29.75
C VAL A 960 -57.16 -40.11 29.98
N ARG A 961 -57.11 -40.93 28.94
CA ARG A 961 -56.52 -42.26 29.02
C ARG A 961 -55.01 -42.17 28.91
N ILE A 962 -54.36 -42.76 29.89
CA ILE A 962 -52.91 -42.94 29.93
C ILE A 962 -52.58 -44.42 29.95
N VAL A 963 -51.46 -44.78 29.33
CA VAL A 963 -50.93 -46.13 29.31
C VAL A 963 -49.64 -46.10 30.11
N SER A 964 -49.56 -46.90 31.16
CA SER A 964 -48.33 -47.04 31.95
C SER A 964 -47.29 -47.90 31.22
N TYR A 965 -46.01 -47.81 31.63
CA TYR A 965 -44.86 -48.47 30.98
C TYR A 965 -45.02 -49.99 30.74
N ASN A 966 -45.92 -50.66 31.45
CA ASN A 966 -46.23 -52.09 31.32
C ASN A 966 -47.42 -52.38 30.38
N GLY A 967 -47.91 -51.38 29.63
CA GLY A 967 -49.06 -51.53 28.74
C GLY A 967 -50.40 -51.60 29.47
N THR A 968 -50.50 -51.16 30.73
CA THR A 968 -51.78 -51.07 31.45
C THR A 968 -52.40 -49.69 31.24
N ALA A 969 -53.63 -49.65 30.73
CA ALA A 969 -54.37 -48.41 30.57
C ALA A 969 -55.06 -48.01 31.89
N SER A 970 -55.05 -46.72 32.19
CA SER A 970 -55.73 -46.10 33.34
C SER A 970 -56.16 -44.67 33.01
N SER A 971 -56.96 -44.04 33.87
CA SER A 971 -57.37 -42.64 33.75
C SER A 971 -56.45 -41.69 34.53
N ASN A 972 -56.19 -40.49 34.00
CA ASN A 972 -55.52 -39.40 34.71
C ASN A 972 -56.18 -38.05 34.35
N GLY A 973 -56.06 -37.04 35.21
CA GLY A 973 -56.68 -35.73 34.97
C GLY A 973 -56.15 -35.07 33.69
N ALA A 974 -57.03 -34.41 32.92
CA ALA A 974 -56.66 -33.73 31.67
C ALA A 974 -55.61 -32.61 31.86
N SER A 975 -55.52 -32.06 33.07
CA SER A 975 -54.52 -31.07 33.50
C SER A 975 -53.20 -31.67 34.02
N SER A 976 -53.08 -33.00 34.11
CA SER A 976 -51.86 -33.66 34.56
C SER A 976 -50.70 -33.40 33.60
N THR A 977 -49.49 -33.16 34.12
CA THR A 977 -48.29 -32.84 33.31
C THR A 977 -47.31 -34.01 33.20
N SER A 978 -47.83 -35.24 33.24
CA SER A 978 -47.03 -36.47 33.14
C SER A 978 -46.30 -36.57 31.80
N GLY A 979 -45.27 -37.44 31.72
CA GLY A 979 -44.38 -37.53 30.54
C GLY A 979 -45.15 -37.78 29.23
N LEU A 980 -44.80 -37.03 28.18
CA LEU A 980 -45.43 -37.06 26.85
C LEU A 980 -44.63 -37.94 25.88
N ARG A 981 -45.31 -38.84 25.16
CA ARG A 981 -44.70 -39.69 24.13
C ARG A 981 -45.43 -39.52 22.79
N PRO A 982 -44.83 -38.83 21.81
CA PRO A 982 -45.48 -38.52 20.55
C PRO A 982 -45.57 -39.74 19.63
N ALA A 983 -46.54 -39.68 18.72
CA ALA A 983 -46.65 -40.51 17.55
C ALA A 983 -46.57 -39.63 16.28
N LEU A 984 -46.02 -40.17 15.20
CA LEU A 984 -46.00 -39.52 13.89
C LEU A 984 -46.03 -40.55 12.76
N ARG A 985 -46.37 -40.11 11.54
CA ARG A 985 -46.32 -40.95 10.34
C ARG A 985 -45.30 -40.40 9.35
N ILE A 986 -44.52 -41.28 8.74
CA ILE A 986 -43.57 -40.91 7.66
C ILE A 986 -43.95 -41.54 6.30
N LEU A 987 -43.31 -41.08 5.22
CA LEU A 987 -43.43 -41.68 3.89
C LEU A 987 -43.03 -43.16 3.92
N GLU A 988 -43.87 -44.03 3.39
CA GLU A 988 -43.63 -45.48 3.36
C GLU A 988 -42.51 -45.87 2.40
N THR A 989 -42.15 -44.96 1.49
CA THR A 989 -41.01 -45.10 0.58
C THR A 989 -39.67 -44.73 1.22
N THR A 990 -39.65 -44.34 2.50
CA THR A 990 -38.43 -43.94 3.20
C THR A 990 -37.53 -45.15 3.43
N TYR A 991 -36.25 -45.01 3.10
CA TYR A 991 -35.23 -46.03 3.30
C TYR A 991 -34.35 -45.72 4.50
N PHE A 992 -33.90 -46.77 5.17
CA PHE A 992 -33.02 -46.69 6.33
C PHE A 992 -31.85 -47.67 6.19
N PHE A 993 -30.70 -47.24 6.66
CA PHE A 993 -29.54 -48.11 6.85
C PHE A 993 -29.80 -49.06 8.02
N ARG A 994 -29.48 -50.35 7.90
CA ARG A 994 -29.51 -51.26 9.06
C ARG A 994 -28.11 -51.45 9.60
N ASP A 995 -27.86 -51.01 10.83
CA ASP A 995 -26.65 -51.41 11.55
C ASP A 995 -26.76 -52.89 11.91
N THR A 996 -25.90 -53.70 11.31
CA THR A 996 -25.87 -55.15 11.51
C THR A 996 -25.42 -55.56 12.91
N PHE A 997 -24.73 -54.67 13.64
CA PHE A 997 -24.25 -54.94 15.00
C PHE A 997 -25.31 -54.63 16.06
N SER A 998 -25.91 -53.43 16.02
CA SER A 998 -26.96 -53.05 16.98
C SER A 998 -28.36 -53.53 16.58
N GLY A 999 -28.59 -53.88 15.31
CA GLY A 999 -29.90 -54.19 14.76
C GLY A 999 -30.81 -52.97 14.59
N VAL A 1000 -30.32 -51.75 14.86
CA VAL A 1000 -31.06 -50.50 14.76
C VAL A 1000 -30.99 -49.96 13.34
N TYR A 1001 -32.09 -49.36 12.88
CA TYR A 1001 -32.12 -48.71 11.57
C TYR A 1001 -31.87 -47.21 11.70
N TYR A 1002 -31.11 -46.62 10.76
CA TYR A 1002 -30.74 -45.21 10.76
C TYR A 1002 -31.23 -44.55 9.49
N TYR A 1003 -31.91 -43.42 9.63
CA TYR A 1003 -32.18 -42.57 8.48
C TYR A 1003 -30.84 -41.96 8.04
N PRO A 1004 -30.41 -42.15 6.78
CA PRO A 1004 -29.18 -41.54 6.28
C PRO A 1004 -29.31 -40.02 6.37
N GLN A 1005 -28.30 -39.36 6.92
CA GLN A 1005 -28.30 -37.89 7.02
C GLN A 1005 -28.18 -37.25 5.64
#